data_AF-A0A9X2VF90-F1
#
_entry.id   AF-A0A9X2VF90-F1
#
_cell.length_a   1.000
_cell.length_b   1.000
_cell.length_c   1.000
_cell.angle_alpha   90.00
_cell.angle_beta   90.00
_cell.angle_gamma   90.00
#
_symmetry.space_group_name_H-M   'P 1'
#
loop_
_entity.id
_entity.type
_entity.pdbx_description
1 polymer ?
#
loop_
_entity_poly.entity_id
_entity_poly.type
_entity_poly.pdbx_seq_one_letter_code
_entity_poly.pdbx_strand_id
1 'polypeptide(L)'
;MADTALPRWWDLSPTAVRARTAVRATAVRVGATTAAALSALGVSGGPVAEEVRALAAMRRFHRAAGKARDDLFPRLRVDRRGVPLVAGTEPEVWRGLGFASAWSHGFTMDLTRRRVAGTSGALFGGAATEADARQRRIGFAFYAERIVAALPPGQRALLDAYADGVNALLERVTPWEHTVLGVTPDPWSAVDSVLVVQDLFQQLTDPGEHELRARLDALLGAGRGAELLAGTVGTTTAVDGTPRSDAQGLDLLREAIAAAVLEGREQAQPGGPAPVLGSNAWSVGSVLANDVHLPLGVPNTLFFARAVVDGDPVQGFLRPGVPVFLAGATPWLAWGPTRLCGRTSARLPAGSPGTEVVVDRVDAETGTRVVLAEAGPVLSDGDVLRWLALEPGGVEFGLSALPRCRTAAQACEVAAAAGSPPISLLVTDRDGRQAWTVGGRVLAHDELVEPAAVPRVVDPATRVLVTANNDLGVPGPDGSVSSNAYPHDRARRITTLVRRSTPTATVQSDVDAAFYAPWRAVFRPYLTKFPAVAAAVEGWDGTAGVQATGLHYLVLLHGLLRGKVLAPLRPLVAADDLFGPAELGALDAELAQLVGEASPDLLPPGFRDWPHLLRWCVLAATRYLEKQLGPDAPTLPWGAVNRLGLRHPLSARLPRLSWALDRPNLPRRGCLQTVDAAAPGFGAAMRFECDPVAGRFRVSWPGGQSGDPLSPGYRSLFADWVAGRLVPLPFPTGEERP
;
A
#
# COMPACT_ATOMS: atom_id res chain seq x y z
N MET A 1 -32.76 32.86 15.11
CA MET A 1 -32.10 32.75 13.79
C MET A 1 -30.63 33.05 13.99
N ALA A 2 -29.66 32.15 13.91
CA ALA A 2 -29.66 30.73 13.60
C ALA A 2 -28.71 30.05 14.60
N ASP A 3 -29.18 28.94 15.17
CA ASP A 3 -28.39 27.95 15.87
C ASP A 3 -27.47 27.31 14.82
N THR A 4 -26.29 27.89 14.60
CA THR A 4 -25.25 27.24 13.76
C THR A 4 -24.65 26.11 14.59
N ALA A 5 -25.43 25.02 14.68
CA ALA A 5 -24.99 23.76 15.22
C ALA A 5 -23.67 23.39 14.55
N LEU A 6 -22.62 23.20 15.35
CA LEU A 6 -21.40 22.55 14.87
C LEU A 6 -21.82 21.26 14.15
N PRO A 7 -21.34 21.00 12.91
CA PRO A 7 -21.72 19.82 12.17
C PRO A 7 -21.48 18.59 13.04
N ARG A 8 -22.50 17.72 13.18
CA ARG A 8 -22.43 16.50 13.99
C ARG A 8 -21.13 15.75 13.67
N TRP A 9 -20.54 15.05 14.65
CA TRP A 9 -19.21 14.44 14.46
C TRP A 9 -19.17 13.43 13.29
N TRP A 10 -20.33 12.91 12.88
CA TRP A 10 -20.55 12.01 11.74
C TRP A 10 -20.98 12.71 10.44
N ASP A 11 -21.13 14.03 10.41
CA ASP A 11 -21.34 14.76 9.15
C ASP A 11 -20.03 14.75 8.35
N LEU A 12 -20.04 13.96 7.28
CA LEU A 12 -18.95 13.78 6.32
C LEU A 12 -19.22 14.52 5.00
N SER A 13 -20.20 15.43 4.97
CA SER A 13 -20.45 16.25 3.79
C SER A 13 -19.19 17.06 3.45
N PRO A 14 -18.87 17.23 2.15
CA PRO A 14 -17.67 17.96 1.75
C PRO A 14 -17.64 19.41 2.26
N THR A 15 -18.80 20.03 2.45
CA THR A 15 -18.92 21.35 3.06
C THR A 15 -18.48 21.33 4.53
N ALA A 16 -18.96 20.37 5.33
CA ALA A 16 -18.56 20.23 6.73
C ALA A 16 -17.07 19.91 6.88
N VAL A 17 -16.53 19.01 6.05
CA VAL A 17 -15.09 18.66 6.06
C VAL A 17 -14.22 19.86 5.63
N ARG A 18 -14.63 20.61 4.60
CA ARG A 18 -13.92 21.84 4.20
C ARG A 18 -13.97 22.91 5.29
N ALA A 19 -15.11 23.12 5.94
CA ALA A 19 -15.22 24.06 7.06
C ALA A 19 -14.26 23.72 8.21
N ARG A 20 -14.15 22.43 8.58
CA ARG A 20 -13.21 21.94 9.60
C ARG A 20 -11.73 22.15 9.27
N THR A 21 -11.39 22.32 7.98
CA THR A 21 -10.01 22.47 7.51
C THR A 21 -9.64 23.89 7.09
N ALA A 22 -10.61 24.74 6.70
CA ALA A 22 -10.37 26.10 6.22
C ALA A 22 -9.70 27.01 7.26
N VAL A 23 -10.19 27.00 8.51
CA VAL A 23 -9.61 27.80 9.61
C VAL A 23 -8.13 27.47 9.83
N ARG A 24 -7.75 26.20 9.65
CA ARG A 24 -6.37 25.72 9.84
C ARG A 24 -5.42 26.36 8.83
N ALA A 25 -5.80 26.43 7.56
CA ALA A 25 -4.94 26.99 6.52
C ALA A 25 -4.62 28.48 6.74
N THR A 26 -5.64 29.27 7.08
CA THR A 26 -5.47 30.71 7.38
C THR A 26 -4.57 30.91 8.60
N ALA A 27 -4.80 30.14 9.67
CA ALA A 27 -4.02 30.24 10.89
C ALA A 27 -2.53 29.88 10.69
N VAL A 28 -2.21 28.84 9.90
CA VAL A 28 -0.80 28.54 9.57
C VAL A 28 -0.16 29.67 8.79
N ARG A 29 -0.85 30.27 7.81
CA ARG A 29 -0.30 31.41 7.02
C ARG A 29 0.00 32.63 7.88
N VAL A 30 -0.93 33.00 8.77
CA VAL A 30 -0.75 34.11 9.72
C VAL A 30 0.37 33.78 10.69
N GLY A 31 0.33 32.59 11.31
CA GLY A 31 1.36 32.14 12.27
C GLY A 31 2.77 32.10 11.66
N ALA A 32 2.90 31.57 10.44
CA ALA A 32 4.16 31.56 9.68
C ALA A 32 4.65 32.97 9.33
N THR A 33 3.72 33.90 9.10
CA THR A 33 4.08 35.30 8.85
C THR A 33 4.66 35.97 10.10
N THR A 34 3.97 35.82 11.23
CA THR A 34 4.39 36.35 12.53
C THR A 34 5.70 35.69 13.01
N ALA A 35 5.82 34.37 12.87
CA ALA A 35 7.00 33.62 13.30
C ALA A 35 8.28 34.05 12.57
N ALA A 36 8.18 34.32 11.26
CA ALA A 36 9.32 34.84 10.50
C ALA A 36 9.73 36.25 10.96
N ALA A 37 8.78 37.11 11.34
CA ALA A 37 9.09 38.43 11.90
C ALA A 37 9.77 38.32 13.27
N LEU A 38 9.27 37.45 14.16
CA LEU A 38 9.88 37.20 15.47
C LEU A 38 11.30 36.62 15.35
N SER A 39 11.50 35.70 14.41
CA SER A 39 12.81 35.12 14.13
C SER A 39 13.81 36.17 13.61
N ALA A 40 13.35 37.10 12.76
CA ALA A 40 14.18 38.22 12.29
C ALA A 40 14.56 39.20 13.41
N LEU A 41 13.74 39.30 14.46
CA LEU A 41 13.99 40.13 15.64
C LEU A 41 14.81 39.41 16.74
N GLY A 42 15.29 38.19 16.50
CA GLY A 42 16.07 37.42 17.48
C GLY A 42 15.25 36.86 18.65
N VAL A 43 13.92 36.89 18.57
CA VAL A 43 13.02 36.36 19.60
C VAL A 43 12.83 34.86 19.37
N SER A 44 13.81 34.05 19.81
CA SER A 44 13.83 32.59 19.61
C SER A 44 13.87 31.77 20.90
N GLY A 45 13.61 32.39 22.06
CA GLY A 45 13.58 31.74 23.37
C GLY A 45 12.16 31.46 23.87
N GLY A 46 12.02 30.52 24.82
CA GLY A 46 10.76 30.24 25.52
C GLY A 46 10.03 28.98 25.05
N PRO A 47 8.86 28.69 25.65
CA PRO A 47 8.19 27.39 25.55
C PRO A 47 7.67 27.06 24.15
N VAL A 48 7.52 28.04 23.25
CA VAL A 48 6.99 27.88 21.87
C VAL A 48 8.04 28.09 20.77
N ALA A 49 9.32 28.13 21.15
CA ALA A 49 10.41 28.48 20.24
C ALA A 49 10.55 27.49 19.06
N GLU A 50 10.30 26.19 19.30
CA GLU A 50 10.39 25.17 18.26
C GLU A 50 9.27 25.32 17.21
N GLU A 51 8.05 25.62 17.64
CA GLU A 51 6.93 25.89 16.74
C GLU A 51 7.14 27.17 15.93
N VAL A 52 7.71 28.22 16.54
CA VAL A 52 8.09 29.44 15.82
C VAL A 52 9.14 29.13 14.76
N ARG A 53 10.18 28.35 15.08
CA ARG A 53 11.19 27.92 14.11
C ARG A 53 10.58 27.08 12.98
N ALA A 54 9.69 26.14 13.31
CA ALA A 54 9.01 25.30 12.32
C ALA A 54 8.15 26.14 11.36
N LEU A 55 7.34 27.06 11.89
CA LEU A 55 6.50 27.96 11.08
C LEU A 55 7.34 28.90 10.21
N ALA A 56 8.46 29.42 10.72
CA ALA A 56 9.40 30.22 9.93
C ALA A 56 10.07 29.39 8.81
N ALA A 57 10.48 28.15 9.11
CA ALA A 57 11.05 27.22 8.15
C ALA A 57 10.06 26.87 7.03
N MET A 58 8.79 26.59 7.36
CA MET A 58 7.72 26.37 6.37
C MET A 58 7.59 27.55 5.41
N ARG A 59 7.58 28.79 5.94
CA ARG A 59 7.49 30.01 5.11
C ARG A 59 8.70 30.19 4.22
N ARG A 60 9.90 29.97 4.74
CA ARG A 60 11.16 30.06 4.00
C ARG A 60 11.17 29.05 2.86
N PHE A 61 10.86 27.78 3.16
CA PHE A 61 10.76 26.72 2.17
C PHE A 61 9.74 27.05 1.08
N HIS A 62 8.50 27.39 1.45
CA HIS A 62 7.43 27.72 0.50
C HIS A 62 7.83 28.81 -0.50
N ARG A 63 8.45 29.91 -0.01
CA ARG A 63 8.88 31.02 -0.86
C ARG A 63 10.08 30.66 -1.73
N ALA A 64 11.08 30.01 -1.16
CA ALA A 64 12.29 29.65 -1.89
C ALA A 64 12.02 28.59 -2.96
N ALA A 65 11.18 27.58 -2.67
CA ALA A 65 10.77 26.58 -3.64
C ALA A 65 9.96 27.20 -4.79
N GLY A 66 9.02 28.10 -4.48
CA GLY A 66 8.25 28.83 -5.50
C GLY A 66 9.15 29.68 -6.40
N LYS A 67 10.13 30.39 -5.82
CA LYS A 67 11.12 31.15 -6.59
C LYS A 67 12.01 30.24 -7.44
N ALA A 68 12.50 29.13 -6.87
CA ALA A 68 13.33 28.17 -7.60
C ALA A 68 12.59 27.55 -8.79
N ARG A 69 11.29 27.26 -8.65
CA ARG A 69 10.43 26.85 -9.78
C ARG A 69 10.47 27.90 -10.89
N ASP A 70 10.22 29.16 -10.55
CA ASP A 70 10.16 30.25 -11.53
C ASP A 70 11.49 30.47 -12.24
N ASP A 71 12.60 30.39 -11.50
CA ASP A 71 13.95 30.60 -12.01
C ASP A 71 14.45 29.43 -12.87
N LEU A 72 14.13 28.18 -12.49
CA LEU A 72 14.75 26.97 -13.06
C LEU A 72 13.81 26.14 -13.96
N PHE A 73 12.50 26.23 -13.73
CA PHE A 73 11.49 25.38 -14.37
C PHE A 73 10.28 26.22 -14.83
N PRO A 74 10.44 27.18 -15.75
CA PRO A 74 9.37 28.07 -16.19
C PRO A 74 8.19 27.36 -16.87
N ARG A 75 8.38 26.10 -17.33
CA ARG A 75 7.33 25.24 -17.91
C ARG A 75 6.65 24.32 -16.90
N LEU A 76 7.11 24.28 -15.64
CA LEU A 76 6.44 23.58 -14.55
C LEU A 76 5.36 24.49 -13.96
N ARG A 77 4.10 24.10 -14.10
CA ARG A 77 2.94 24.78 -13.52
C ARG A 77 2.37 23.94 -12.39
N VAL A 78 1.79 24.58 -11.38
CA VAL A 78 1.14 23.88 -10.25
C VAL A 78 -0.25 24.46 -10.07
N ASP A 79 -1.27 23.62 -10.16
CA ASP A 79 -2.66 24.07 -10.06
C ASP A 79 -3.11 24.32 -8.61
N ARG A 80 -4.34 24.80 -8.43
CA ARG A 80 -4.94 25.04 -7.10
C ARG A 80 -5.07 23.79 -6.22
N ARG A 81 -4.98 22.59 -6.78
CA ARG A 81 -4.97 21.32 -6.04
C ARG A 81 -3.54 20.87 -5.71
N GLY A 82 -2.52 21.64 -6.11
CA GLY A 82 -1.11 21.28 -5.95
C GLY A 82 -0.61 20.30 -7.01
N VAL A 83 -1.36 20.05 -8.08
CA VAL A 83 -0.98 19.10 -9.12
C VAL A 83 0.03 19.77 -10.06
N PRO A 84 1.24 19.21 -10.23
CA PRO A 84 2.18 19.71 -11.22
C PRO A 84 1.76 19.35 -12.65
N LEU A 85 2.04 20.24 -13.57
CA LEU A 85 2.03 20.03 -15.01
C LEU A 85 3.39 20.41 -15.57
N VAL A 86 4.06 19.47 -16.24
CA VAL A 86 5.34 19.71 -16.92
C VAL A 86 5.21 19.40 -18.41
N ALA A 87 5.67 20.30 -19.27
CA ALA A 87 5.69 20.07 -20.71
C ALA A 87 7.10 20.29 -21.27
N GLY A 88 7.56 19.37 -22.11
CA GLY A 88 8.89 19.42 -22.71
C GLY A 88 9.29 18.09 -23.34
N THR A 89 10.59 17.97 -23.61
CA THR A 89 11.20 16.70 -23.97
C THR A 89 11.19 15.72 -22.81
N GLU A 90 11.30 14.42 -23.07
CA GLU A 90 11.31 13.40 -22.00
C GLU A 90 12.30 13.72 -20.84
N PRO A 91 13.59 14.05 -21.06
CA PRO A 91 14.50 14.41 -19.98
C PRO A 91 14.06 15.68 -19.21
N GLU A 92 13.56 16.70 -19.90
CA GLU A 92 13.07 17.93 -19.27
C GLU A 92 11.83 17.66 -18.38
N VAL A 93 10.93 16.77 -18.84
CA VAL A 93 9.76 16.38 -18.08
C VAL A 93 10.19 15.65 -16.80
N TRP A 94 11.07 14.65 -16.91
CA TRP A 94 11.49 13.90 -15.73
C TRP A 94 12.29 14.74 -14.74
N ARG A 95 13.11 15.67 -15.22
CA ARG A 95 13.76 16.68 -14.37
C ARG A 95 12.75 17.60 -13.68
N GLY A 96 11.74 18.09 -14.40
CA GLY A 96 10.67 18.90 -13.79
C GLY A 96 9.83 18.13 -12.78
N LEU A 97 9.54 16.86 -13.04
CA LEU A 97 8.82 15.98 -12.12
C LEU A 97 9.67 15.63 -10.89
N GLY A 98 10.98 15.45 -11.03
CA GLY A 98 11.92 15.30 -9.91
C GLY A 98 11.88 16.51 -8.97
N PHE A 99 11.94 17.72 -9.53
CA PHE A 99 11.79 18.96 -8.76
C PHE A 99 10.43 19.03 -8.04
N ALA A 100 9.33 18.72 -8.74
CA ALA A 100 7.99 18.77 -8.18
C ALA A 100 7.78 17.73 -7.06
N SER A 101 8.35 16.54 -7.21
CA SER A 101 8.37 15.50 -6.17
C SER A 101 9.18 15.95 -4.96
N ALA A 102 10.35 16.57 -5.13
CA ALA A 102 11.13 17.09 -4.01
C ALA A 102 10.38 18.18 -3.24
N TRP A 103 9.69 19.09 -3.96
CA TRP A 103 8.89 20.14 -3.34
C TRP A 103 7.70 19.56 -2.55
N SER A 104 7.07 18.52 -3.07
CA SER A 104 5.85 17.97 -2.48
C SER A 104 6.13 16.87 -1.44
N HIS A 105 7.21 16.12 -1.58
CA HIS A 105 7.44 14.85 -0.88
C HIS A 105 8.89 14.65 -0.43
N GLY A 106 9.76 15.66 -0.54
CA GLY A 106 11.21 15.52 -0.27
C GLY A 106 11.54 14.86 1.07
N PHE A 107 10.83 15.22 2.15
CA PHE A 107 11.02 14.58 3.45
C PHE A 107 10.59 13.10 3.47
N THR A 108 9.44 12.77 2.88
CA THR A 108 8.97 11.37 2.78
C THR A 108 9.81 10.51 1.84
N MET A 109 10.41 11.12 0.80
CA MET A 109 11.39 10.46 -0.07
C MET A 109 12.65 10.10 0.71
N ASP A 110 13.20 11.05 1.47
CA ASP A 110 14.38 10.83 2.32
C ASP A 110 14.10 9.77 3.41
N LEU A 111 12.93 9.83 4.07
CA LEU A 111 12.47 8.81 5.00
C LEU A 111 12.46 7.40 4.38
N THR A 112 12.00 7.29 3.14
CA THR A 112 11.89 5.99 2.45
C THR A 112 13.26 5.42 2.14
N ARG A 113 14.17 6.20 1.49
CA ARG A 113 15.52 5.71 1.18
C ARG A 113 16.31 5.34 2.45
N ARG A 114 16.18 6.12 3.53
CA ARG A 114 16.86 5.84 4.80
C ARG A 114 16.33 4.58 5.47
N ARG A 115 15.01 4.36 5.44
CA ARG A 115 14.43 3.12 5.96
C ARG A 115 14.94 1.89 5.24
N VAL A 116 15.07 1.93 3.92
CA VAL A 116 15.54 0.79 3.11
C VAL A 116 17.05 0.60 3.22
N ALA A 117 17.81 1.70 3.25
CA ALA A 117 19.26 1.65 3.46
C ALA A 117 19.67 1.29 4.90
N GLY A 118 18.72 1.32 5.83
CA GLY A 118 18.97 1.10 7.26
C GLY A 118 19.69 2.27 7.93
N THR A 119 19.35 3.51 7.61
CA THR A 119 19.95 4.74 8.17
C THR A 119 18.91 5.67 8.81
N SER A 120 17.80 5.10 9.29
CA SER A 120 16.65 5.85 9.83
C SER A 120 16.98 6.54 11.15
N GLY A 121 17.79 5.91 12.02
CA GLY A 121 18.20 6.48 13.30
C GLY A 121 18.85 7.86 13.16
N ALA A 122 19.70 8.04 12.13
CA ALA A 122 20.40 9.29 11.86
C ALA A 122 19.45 10.47 11.60
N LEU A 123 18.29 10.24 10.97
CA LEU A 123 17.32 11.30 10.67
C LEU A 123 16.69 11.91 11.93
N PHE A 124 16.56 11.12 12.99
CA PHE A 124 15.97 11.56 14.25
C PHE A 124 17.03 11.81 15.34
N GLY A 125 18.32 11.86 14.96
CA GLY A 125 19.44 12.10 15.86
C GLY A 125 19.70 10.97 16.87
N GLY A 126 19.23 9.75 16.58
CA GLY A 126 19.39 8.57 17.42
C GLY A 126 20.41 7.58 16.87
N ALA A 127 20.77 6.59 17.69
CA ALA A 127 21.55 5.44 17.25
C ALA A 127 20.77 4.59 16.23
N ALA A 128 21.49 3.76 15.48
CA ALA A 128 20.87 2.82 14.56
C ALA A 128 19.87 1.90 15.31
N THR A 129 18.70 1.71 14.71
CA THR A 129 17.64 0.88 15.28
C THR A 129 17.83 -0.60 14.91
N GLU A 130 17.10 -1.50 15.57
CA GLU A 130 17.04 -2.91 15.15
C GLU A 130 16.50 -3.06 13.71
N ALA A 131 15.56 -2.19 13.32
CA ALA A 131 15.08 -2.12 11.95
C ALA A 131 16.19 -1.71 10.97
N ASP A 132 17.06 -0.77 11.36
CA ASP A 132 18.21 -0.38 10.56
C ASP A 132 19.21 -1.53 10.39
N ALA A 133 19.51 -2.25 11.47
CA ALA A 133 20.38 -3.43 11.44
C ALA A 133 19.83 -4.52 10.49
N ARG A 134 18.53 -4.80 10.56
CA ARG A 134 17.88 -5.77 9.67
C ARG A 134 18.01 -5.38 8.19
N GLN A 135 17.77 -4.12 7.86
CA GLN A 135 17.84 -3.63 6.48
C GLN A 135 19.27 -3.69 5.92
N ARG A 136 20.27 -3.41 6.77
CA ARG A 136 21.70 -3.58 6.42
C ARG A 136 22.08 -5.03 6.16
N ARG A 137 21.52 -5.98 6.91
CA ARG A 137 21.74 -7.41 6.67
C ARG A 137 21.08 -7.93 5.38
N ILE A 138 19.94 -7.37 4.98
CA ILE A 138 19.33 -7.67 3.67
C ILE A 138 20.23 -7.15 2.54
N GLY A 139 20.94 -6.03 2.77
CA GLY A 139 21.94 -5.51 1.84
C GLY A 139 21.38 -4.64 0.73
N PHE A 140 20.17 -4.08 0.88
CA PHE A 140 19.51 -3.28 -0.18
C PHE A 140 20.42 -2.21 -0.80
N ALA A 141 21.12 -1.42 0.02
CA ALA A 141 22.05 -0.39 -0.46
C ALA A 141 23.18 -0.96 -1.35
N PHE A 142 23.78 -2.09 -0.95
CA PHE A 142 24.82 -2.75 -1.73
C PHE A 142 24.30 -3.22 -3.09
N TYR A 143 23.14 -3.88 -3.11
CA TYR A 143 22.54 -4.37 -4.35
C TYR A 143 22.00 -3.24 -5.23
N ALA A 144 21.52 -2.14 -4.64
CA ALA A 144 21.04 -0.98 -5.39
C ALA A 144 22.14 -0.34 -6.25
N GLU A 145 23.37 -0.25 -5.75
CA GLU A 145 24.52 0.24 -6.52
C GLU A 145 24.82 -0.67 -7.73
N ARG A 146 24.77 -2.00 -7.52
CA ARG A 146 24.98 -2.99 -8.57
C ARG A 146 23.89 -2.94 -9.64
N ILE A 147 22.62 -2.80 -9.22
CA ILE A 147 21.49 -2.62 -10.13
C ILE A 147 21.71 -1.36 -10.98
N VAL A 148 22.04 -0.22 -10.37
CA VAL A 148 22.30 1.04 -11.09
C VAL A 148 23.44 0.90 -12.12
N ALA A 149 24.50 0.16 -11.78
CA ALA A 149 25.62 -0.08 -12.69
C ALA A 149 25.22 -0.94 -13.91
N ALA A 150 24.22 -1.80 -13.76
CA ALA A 150 23.73 -2.69 -14.80
C ALA A 150 22.51 -2.16 -15.58
N LEU A 151 21.94 -1.01 -15.19
CA LEU A 151 20.77 -0.44 -15.85
C LEU A 151 21.07 -0.13 -17.33
N PRO A 152 20.09 -0.35 -18.24
CA PRO A 152 20.21 0.10 -19.62
C PRO A 152 20.48 1.62 -19.69
N PRO A 153 21.33 2.12 -20.61
CA PRO A 153 21.73 3.52 -20.65
C PRO A 153 20.56 4.52 -20.66
N GLY A 154 19.48 4.21 -21.37
CA GLY A 154 18.27 5.05 -21.40
C GLY A 154 17.55 5.13 -20.05
N GLN A 155 17.49 4.01 -19.31
CA GLN A 155 16.91 4.00 -17.96
C GLN A 155 17.83 4.68 -16.94
N ARG A 156 19.16 4.56 -17.10
CA ARG A 156 20.10 5.31 -16.28
C ARG A 156 19.94 6.82 -16.48
N ALA A 157 19.89 7.27 -17.74
CA ALA A 157 19.68 8.68 -18.08
C ALA A 157 18.34 9.23 -17.55
N LEU A 158 17.28 8.40 -17.55
CA LEU A 158 16.00 8.72 -16.92
C LEU A 158 16.14 9.01 -15.42
N LEU A 159 16.87 8.16 -14.68
CA LEU A 159 17.10 8.35 -13.25
C LEU A 159 17.95 9.59 -12.96
N ASP A 160 19.01 9.81 -13.75
CA ASP A 160 19.89 10.97 -13.60
C ASP A 160 19.10 12.27 -13.83
N ALA A 161 18.26 12.34 -14.87
CA ALA A 161 17.41 13.50 -15.12
C ALA A 161 16.43 13.77 -13.96
N TYR A 162 15.81 12.72 -13.41
CA TYR A 162 14.93 12.86 -12.24
C TYR A 162 15.70 13.36 -10.99
N ALA A 163 16.89 12.80 -10.73
CA ALA A 163 17.76 13.19 -9.63
C ALA A 163 18.22 14.65 -9.75
N ASP A 164 18.60 15.11 -10.95
CA ASP A 164 18.94 16.51 -11.23
C ASP A 164 17.80 17.47 -10.85
N GLY A 165 16.56 17.04 -11.11
CA GLY A 165 15.36 17.78 -10.70
C GLY A 165 15.23 17.91 -9.19
N VAL A 166 15.39 16.79 -8.47
CA VAL A 166 15.35 16.76 -7.01
C VAL A 166 16.44 17.65 -6.41
N ASN A 167 17.67 17.50 -6.90
CA ASN A 167 18.84 18.22 -6.41
C ASN A 167 18.77 19.71 -6.70
N ALA A 168 18.20 20.11 -7.84
CA ALA A 168 17.98 21.52 -8.16
C ALA A 168 17.12 22.25 -7.11
N LEU A 169 16.21 21.56 -6.40
CA LEU A 169 15.50 22.15 -5.26
C LEU A 169 16.36 22.12 -3.99
N LEU A 170 16.97 20.98 -3.67
CA LEU A 170 17.74 20.79 -2.44
C LEU A 170 18.92 21.78 -2.31
N GLU A 171 19.55 22.13 -3.43
CA GLU A 171 20.60 23.16 -3.50
C GLU A 171 20.08 24.58 -3.18
N ARG A 172 18.79 24.83 -3.43
CA ARG A 172 18.17 26.14 -3.21
C ARG A 172 17.60 26.27 -1.80
N VAL A 173 16.98 25.20 -1.31
CA VAL A 173 16.35 25.21 0.00
C VAL A 173 16.19 23.80 0.56
N THR A 174 16.60 23.64 1.81
CA THR A 174 16.34 22.44 2.61
C THR A 174 14.84 22.35 2.92
N PRO A 175 14.22 21.16 2.80
CA PRO A 175 12.84 20.95 3.27
C PRO A 175 12.67 21.42 4.72
N TRP A 176 11.48 21.93 5.03
CA TRP A 176 11.24 22.54 6.33
C TRP A 176 11.33 21.51 7.46
N GLU A 177 10.98 20.26 7.19
CA GLU A 177 11.07 19.14 8.12
C GLU A 177 12.51 18.89 8.54
N HIS A 178 13.41 18.81 7.55
CA HIS A 178 14.86 18.70 7.74
C HIS A 178 15.43 19.88 8.54
N THR A 179 14.96 21.10 8.26
CA THR A 179 15.35 22.31 9.03
C THR A 179 14.94 22.21 10.50
N VAL A 180 13.76 21.66 10.80
CA VAL A 180 13.28 21.45 12.18
C VAL A 180 14.10 20.38 12.90
N LEU A 181 14.48 19.31 12.19
CA LEU A 181 15.29 18.23 12.73
C LEU A 181 16.77 18.61 12.85
N GLY A 182 17.21 19.70 12.22
CA GLY A 182 18.63 20.08 12.18
C GLY A 182 19.46 19.14 11.30
N VAL A 183 18.84 18.49 10.32
CA VAL A 183 19.48 17.52 9.42
C VAL A 183 19.54 18.13 8.02
N THR A 184 20.67 18.00 7.34
CA THR A 184 20.78 18.32 5.91
C THR A 184 20.57 17.03 5.11
N PRO A 185 19.60 16.97 4.17
CA PRO A 185 19.44 15.80 3.33
C PRO A 185 20.60 15.67 2.35
N ASP A 186 21.08 14.44 2.16
CA ASP A 186 22.06 14.11 1.12
C ASP A 186 21.45 14.34 -0.27
N PRO A 187 22.25 14.67 -1.30
CA PRO A 187 21.78 14.70 -2.68
C PRO A 187 21.07 13.40 -3.07
N TRP A 188 20.06 13.51 -3.92
CA TRP A 188 19.38 12.35 -4.50
C TRP A 188 20.20 11.79 -5.66
N SER A 189 20.24 10.47 -5.76
CA SER A 189 20.97 9.73 -6.79
C SER A 189 20.08 8.65 -7.42
N ALA A 190 20.54 8.04 -8.51
CA ALA A 190 19.89 6.88 -9.12
C ALA A 190 19.71 5.71 -8.12
N VAL A 191 20.66 5.54 -7.20
CA VAL A 191 20.61 4.50 -6.14
C VAL A 191 19.38 4.72 -5.25
N ASP A 192 19.07 5.96 -4.92
CA ASP A 192 17.91 6.29 -4.08
C ASP A 192 16.59 5.93 -4.75
N SER A 193 16.49 6.10 -6.08
CA SER A 193 15.32 5.66 -6.84
C SER A 193 15.17 4.13 -6.85
N VAL A 194 16.29 3.39 -6.93
CA VAL A 194 16.28 1.92 -6.82
C VAL A 194 15.88 1.47 -5.41
N LEU A 195 16.37 2.12 -4.35
CA LEU A 195 15.94 1.84 -2.97
C LEU A 195 14.42 2.01 -2.80
N VAL A 196 13.81 3.00 -3.45
CA VAL A 196 12.35 3.16 -3.41
C VAL A 196 11.62 2.03 -4.15
N VAL A 197 12.18 1.43 -5.21
CA VAL A 197 11.59 0.25 -5.86
C VAL A 197 11.79 -1.00 -5.00
N GLN A 198 12.93 -1.15 -4.35
CA GLN A 198 13.19 -2.22 -3.38
C GLN A 198 12.22 -2.17 -2.19
N ASP A 199 11.87 -0.96 -1.73
CA ASP A 199 10.79 -0.75 -0.76
C ASP A 199 9.44 -1.29 -1.26
N LEU A 200 9.13 -1.08 -2.55
CA LEU A 200 7.91 -1.60 -3.17
C LEU A 200 7.93 -3.12 -3.24
N PHE A 201 9.07 -3.76 -3.54
CA PHE A 201 9.22 -5.21 -3.44
C PHE A 201 8.94 -5.70 -2.02
N GLN A 202 9.57 -5.08 -1.01
CA GLN A 202 9.37 -5.46 0.40
C GLN A 202 7.91 -5.29 0.86
N GLN A 203 7.18 -4.37 0.24
CA GLN A 203 5.74 -4.19 0.47
C GLN A 203 4.90 -5.23 -0.28
N LEU A 204 5.15 -5.44 -1.57
CA LEU A 204 4.25 -6.15 -2.48
C LEU A 204 4.52 -7.65 -2.59
N THR A 205 5.68 -8.12 -2.14
CA THR A 205 6.12 -9.53 -2.24
C THR A 205 6.45 -10.11 -0.88
N ASP A 206 6.46 -11.43 -0.76
CA ASP A 206 6.76 -12.14 0.48
C ASP A 206 7.86 -13.18 0.23
N PRO A 207 9.14 -12.84 0.43
CA PRO A 207 10.20 -13.80 0.21
C PRO A 207 10.18 -15.00 1.17
N GLY A 208 9.46 -14.90 2.30
CA GLY A 208 9.27 -15.99 3.26
C GLY A 208 8.30 -17.07 2.77
N GLU A 209 7.56 -16.83 1.69
CA GLU A 209 6.60 -17.78 1.12
C GLU A 209 7.24 -19.12 0.72
N HIS A 210 8.48 -19.11 0.21
CA HIS A 210 9.21 -20.34 -0.14
C HIS A 210 9.52 -21.20 1.07
N GLU A 211 9.91 -20.56 2.17
CA GLU A 211 10.18 -21.25 3.42
C GLU A 211 8.88 -21.87 3.95
N LEU A 212 7.79 -21.10 3.98
CA LEU A 212 6.47 -21.61 4.38
C LEU A 212 6.05 -22.82 3.55
N ARG A 213 6.17 -22.75 2.21
CA ARG A 213 5.88 -23.87 1.31
C ARG A 213 6.72 -25.10 1.65
N ALA A 214 8.05 -24.95 1.75
CA ALA A 214 8.95 -26.06 2.02
C ALA A 214 8.64 -26.74 3.37
N ARG A 215 8.29 -25.95 4.39
CA ARG A 215 7.91 -26.49 5.70
C ARG A 215 6.55 -27.18 5.69
N LEU A 216 5.59 -26.66 4.92
CA LEU A 216 4.31 -27.34 4.70
C LEU A 216 4.50 -28.64 3.91
N ASP A 217 5.38 -28.68 2.91
CA ASP A 217 5.73 -29.91 2.18
C ASP A 217 6.42 -30.93 3.12
N ALA A 218 7.28 -30.49 4.04
CA ALA A 218 7.88 -31.37 5.05
C ALA A 218 6.84 -31.95 6.03
N LEU A 219 5.80 -31.17 6.35
CA LEU A 219 4.72 -31.56 7.27
C LEU A 219 3.68 -32.48 6.62
N LEU A 220 3.27 -32.16 5.40
CA LEU A 220 2.16 -32.82 4.70
C LEU A 220 2.61 -33.92 3.75
N GLY A 221 3.87 -33.87 3.29
CA GLY A 221 4.41 -34.63 2.19
C GLY A 221 4.72 -33.76 0.96
N ALA A 222 5.71 -34.17 0.17
CA ALA A 222 6.22 -33.40 -0.96
C ALA A 222 5.12 -32.97 -1.95
N GLY A 223 5.05 -31.68 -2.25
CA GLY A 223 4.09 -31.08 -3.18
C GLY A 223 2.74 -30.69 -2.55
N ARG A 224 2.40 -31.22 -1.37
CA ARG A 224 1.09 -30.98 -0.73
C ARG A 224 1.01 -29.63 -0.02
N GLY A 225 2.13 -29.08 0.43
CA GLY A 225 2.21 -27.70 0.91
C GLY A 225 1.97 -26.71 -0.23
N ALA A 226 2.52 -26.98 -1.41
CA ALA A 226 2.23 -26.19 -2.60
C ALA A 226 0.74 -26.28 -2.99
N GLU A 227 0.14 -27.46 -2.90
CA GLU A 227 -1.29 -27.68 -3.15
C GLU A 227 -2.17 -26.92 -2.15
N LEU A 228 -1.87 -26.97 -0.85
CA LEU A 228 -2.59 -26.20 0.18
C LEU A 228 -2.54 -24.70 -0.09
N LEU A 229 -1.37 -24.21 -0.49
CA LEU A 229 -1.13 -22.81 -0.80
C LEU A 229 -1.79 -22.36 -2.12
N ALA A 230 -1.95 -23.27 -3.09
CA ALA A 230 -2.58 -23.01 -4.39
C ALA A 230 -4.11 -23.23 -4.39
N GLY A 231 -4.64 -24.11 -3.54
CA GLY A 231 -6.03 -24.59 -3.58
C GLY A 231 -6.96 -23.96 -2.54
N THR A 232 -6.75 -22.68 -2.21
CA THR A 232 -7.59 -21.98 -1.23
C THR A 232 -8.98 -21.69 -1.83
N VAL A 233 -10.01 -22.27 -1.22
CA VAL A 233 -11.41 -22.05 -1.57
C VAL A 233 -11.75 -20.59 -1.30
N GLY A 234 -12.25 -19.91 -2.32
CA GLY A 234 -12.73 -18.55 -2.13
C GLY A 234 -11.68 -17.48 -2.35
N THR A 235 -10.52 -17.80 -2.93
CA THR A 235 -9.55 -16.81 -3.45
C THR A 235 -9.57 -16.72 -4.96
N THR A 236 -9.96 -17.79 -5.65
CA THR A 236 -9.86 -17.88 -7.10
C THR A 236 -11.11 -17.33 -7.80
N THR A 237 -10.89 -16.50 -8.82
CA THR A 237 -11.89 -16.13 -9.83
C THR A 237 -11.30 -16.33 -11.22
N ALA A 238 -12.14 -16.39 -12.25
CA ALA A 238 -11.69 -16.04 -13.60
C ALA A 238 -11.41 -14.52 -13.67
N VAL A 239 -10.75 -14.07 -14.72
CA VAL A 239 -10.34 -12.65 -14.89
C VAL A 239 -11.55 -11.70 -15.01
N ASP A 240 -12.73 -12.23 -15.32
CA ASP A 240 -14.01 -11.49 -15.33
C ASP A 240 -14.69 -11.41 -13.95
N GLY A 241 -14.01 -11.90 -12.92
CA GLY A 241 -14.45 -11.94 -11.52
C GLY A 241 -15.48 -13.03 -11.19
N THR A 242 -15.74 -13.95 -12.12
CA THR A 242 -16.57 -15.13 -11.84
C THR A 242 -15.83 -16.08 -10.90
N PRO A 243 -16.38 -16.45 -9.74
CA PRO A 243 -15.74 -17.40 -8.82
C PRO A 243 -15.41 -18.73 -9.50
N ARG A 244 -14.23 -19.28 -9.21
CA ARG A 244 -13.91 -20.68 -9.54
C ARG A 244 -14.15 -21.53 -8.30
N SER A 245 -14.64 -22.75 -8.50
CA SER A 245 -14.93 -23.71 -7.45
C SER A 245 -13.98 -24.89 -7.55
N ASP A 246 -12.73 -24.67 -7.19
CA ASP A 246 -11.74 -25.69 -6.90
C ASP A 246 -11.67 -25.84 -5.38
N ALA A 247 -12.62 -26.59 -4.82
CA ALA A 247 -12.56 -26.95 -3.40
C ALA A 247 -11.44 -27.99 -3.17
N GLN A 248 -10.19 -27.53 -3.10
CA GLN A 248 -9.02 -28.40 -2.89
C GLN A 248 -8.07 -27.78 -1.86
N GLY A 249 -8.43 -27.83 -0.59
CA GLY A 249 -7.56 -27.25 0.45
C GLY A 249 -8.06 -27.43 1.87
N LEU A 250 -9.36 -27.71 2.04
CA LEU A 250 -9.98 -27.93 3.35
C LEU A 250 -9.35 -29.09 4.13
N ASP A 251 -9.22 -30.25 3.46
CA ASP A 251 -8.61 -31.44 4.06
C ASP A 251 -7.12 -31.21 4.34
N LEU A 252 -6.39 -30.58 3.41
CA LEU A 252 -4.98 -30.23 3.59
C LEU A 252 -4.77 -29.24 4.74
N LEU A 253 -5.64 -28.25 4.90
CA LEU A 253 -5.60 -27.30 6.00
C LEU A 253 -5.82 -28.03 7.34
N ARG A 254 -6.83 -28.91 7.39
CA ARG A 254 -7.10 -29.72 8.59
C ARG A 254 -5.90 -30.58 8.94
N GLU A 255 -5.35 -31.29 7.96
CA GLU A 255 -4.15 -32.12 8.14
C GLU A 255 -2.95 -31.30 8.62
N ALA A 256 -2.71 -30.12 8.04
CA ALA A 256 -1.59 -29.26 8.40
C ALA A 256 -1.72 -28.80 9.86
N ILE A 257 -2.90 -28.33 10.26
CA ILE A 257 -3.14 -27.88 11.64
C ILE A 257 -2.99 -29.05 12.62
N ALA A 258 -3.59 -30.20 12.31
CA ALA A 258 -3.52 -31.38 13.17
C ALA A 258 -2.07 -31.88 13.34
N ALA A 259 -1.31 -31.97 12.25
CA ALA A 259 0.08 -32.38 12.27
C ALA A 259 0.95 -31.39 13.07
N ALA A 260 0.77 -30.07 12.86
CA ALA A 260 1.52 -29.05 13.60
C ALA A 260 1.21 -29.04 15.10
N VAL A 261 -0.04 -29.35 15.50
CA VAL A 261 -0.42 -29.54 16.90
C VAL A 261 0.26 -30.77 17.51
N LEU A 262 0.29 -31.91 16.79
CA LEU A 262 0.92 -33.14 17.25
C LEU A 262 2.43 -33.00 17.46
N GLU A 263 3.11 -32.23 16.62
CA GLU A 263 4.55 -31.96 16.75
C GLU A 263 4.91 -31.07 17.95
N GLY A 264 3.91 -30.58 18.71
CA GLY A 264 4.15 -29.81 19.94
C GLY A 264 4.87 -28.47 19.69
N ARG A 265 4.73 -27.89 18.49
CA ARG A 265 5.41 -26.64 18.13
C ARG A 265 4.85 -25.48 18.97
N GLU A 266 5.63 -25.04 19.96
CA GLU A 266 5.26 -23.92 20.82
C GLU A 266 5.19 -22.60 20.05
N GLN A 267 4.35 -21.69 20.55
CA GLN A 267 4.16 -20.36 19.99
C GLN A 267 5.47 -19.57 19.98
N ALA A 268 6.01 -19.31 18.78
CA ALA A 268 6.91 -18.18 18.61
C ALA A 268 6.17 -16.87 18.92
N GLN A 269 6.88 -15.86 19.43
CA GLN A 269 6.28 -14.55 19.65
C GLN A 269 5.63 -14.07 18.35
N PRO A 270 4.41 -13.52 18.39
CA PRO A 270 3.79 -12.97 17.20
C PRO A 270 4.72 -11.88 16.65
N GLY A 271 5.21 -12.08 15.42
CA GLY A 271 5.75 -10.99 14.64
C GLY A 271 4.73 -9.84 14.58
N GLY A 272 5.22 -8.61 14.53
CA GLY A 272 4.34 -7.45 14.30
C GLY A 272 3.48 -7.67 13.04
N PRO A 273 2.26 -7.13 12.99
CA PRO A 273 1.39 -7.33 11.83
C PRO A 273 2.09 -6.86 10.56
N ALA A 274 2.02 -7.66 9.50
CA ALA A 274 2.47 -7.21 8.18
C ALA A 274 1.65 -5.97 7.77
N PRO A 275 2.25 -5.01 7.05
CA PRO A 275 1.48 -3.90 6.50
C PRO A 275 0.39 -4.47 5.59
N VAL A 276 -0.87 -4.22 5.92
CA VAL A 276 -1.99 -4.54 5.03
C VAL A 276 -1.81 -3.68 3.78
N LEU A 277 -1.77 -4.32 2.62
CA LEU A 277 -1.78 -3.66 1.32
C LEU A 277 -2.91 -4.26 0.51
N GLY A 278 -3.66 -3.42 -0.17
CA GLY A 278 -4.77 -3.86 -1.00
C GLY A 278 -4.89 -3.00 -2.24
N SER A 279 -5.66 -3.41 -3.21
CA SER A 279 -5.98 -2.61 -4.39
C SER A 279 -7.16 -3.25 -5.10
N ASN A 280 -7.99 -2.44 -5.75
CA ASN A 280 -8.95 -2.97 -6.71
C ASN A 280 -8.71 -2.32 -8.08
N ALA A 281 -8.93 -3.09 -9.14
CA ALA A 281 -9.08 -2.55 -10.48
C ALA A 281 -10.17 -3.32 -11.22
N TRP A 282 -10.92 -2.62 -12.05
CA TRP A 282 -11.84 -3.26 -12.98
C TRP A 282 -11.97 -2.47 -14.27
N SER A 283 -12.24 -3.17 -15.36
CA SER A 283 -12.63 -2.60 -16.63
C SER A 283 -13.99 -3.13 -17.07
N VAL A 284 -14.87 -2.25 -17.54
CA VAL A 284 -16.22 -2.58 -18.02
C VAL A 284 -16.50 -1.76 -19.28
N GLY A 285 -16.59 -2.43 -20.43
CA GLY A 285 -16.58 -1.73 -21.72
C GLY A 285 -15.29 -0.91 -21.89
N SER A 286 -15.40 0.40 -22.11
CA SER A 286 -14.24 1.30 -22.23
C SER A 286 -13.79 1.94 -20.91
N VAL A 287 -14.51 1.70 -19.82
CA VAL A 287 -14.21 2.35 -18.52
C VAL A 287 -13.26 1.49 -17.72
N LEU A 288 -12.11 2.06 -17.34
CA LEU A 288 -11.18 1.50 -16.36
C LEU A 288 -11.28 2.28 -15.05
N ALA A 289 -11.39 1.57 -13.94
CA ALA A 289 -11.33 2.14 -12.60
C ALA A 289 -10.29 1.43 -11.74
N ASN A 290 -9.63 2.17 -10.86
CA ASN A 290 -8.61 1.62 -9.98
C ASN A 290 -8.51 2.43 -8.68
N ASP A 291 -8.37 1.72 -7.57
CA ASP A 291 -8.04 2.28 -6.26
C ASP A 291 -7.01 1.44 -5.50
N VAL A 292 -5.83 2.03 -5.30
CA VAL A 292 -4.71 1.39 -4.60
C VAL A 292 -4.80 1.71 -3.12
N HIS A 293 -4.84 0.69 -2.26
CA HIS A 293 -4.93 0.79 -0.81
C HIS A 293 -3.57 0.62 -0.13
N LEU A 294 -3.12 1.66 0.55
CA LEU A 294 -1.82 1.74 1.23
C LEU A 294 -2.00 2.39 2.61
N PRO A 295 -0.97 2.35 3.47
CA PRO A 295 -0.87 3.30 4.58
C PRO A 295 -1.05 4.74 4.07
N LEU A 296 -1.93 5.49 4.74
CA LEU A 296 -2.29 6.86 4.39
C LEU A 296 -1.44 7.85 5.18
N GLY A 297 -0.89 8.85 4.48
CA GLY A 297 -0.03 9.87 5.07
C GLY A 297 -0.47 11.31 4.76
N VAL A 298 0.27 12.25 5.35
CA VAL A 298 0.32 13.65 4.93
C VAL A 298 1.78 14.02 4.68
N PRO A 299 2.20 14.33 3.43
CA PRO A 299 1.39 14.30 2.19
C PRO A 299 0.90 12.90 1.82
N ASN A 300 0.02 12.80 0.82
CA ASN A 300 -0.42 11.51 0.30
C ASN A 300 0.76 10.62 -0.10
N THR A 301 0.65 9.31 0.13
CA THR A 301 1.69 8.31 -0.18
C THR A 301 2.02 8.21 -1.68
N LEU A 302 1.06 8.59 -2.54
CA LEU A 302 1.23 8.67 -3.99
C LEU A 302 1.16 10.12 -4.47
N PHE A 303 1.90 10.42 -5.54
CA PHE A 303 2.01 11.75 -6.12
C PHE A 303 1.32 11.78 -7.48
N PHE A 304 0.21 12.52 -7.60
CA PHE A 304 -0.45 12.70 -8.88
C PHE A 304 0.24 13.79 -9.72
N ALA A 305 0.61 13.51 -10.96
CA ALA A 305 1.20 14.51 -11.85
C ALA A 305 0.57 14.47 -13.25
N ARG A 306 0.73 15.58 -13.97
CA ARG A 306 0.36 15.72 -15.37
C ARG A 306 1.62 16.08 -16.15
N ALA A 307 1.76 15.57 -17.36
CA ALA A 307 2.83 15.95 -18.25
C ALA A 307 2.42 15.94 -19.71
N VAL A 308 3.19 16.65 -20.53
CA VAL A 308 3.19 16.55 -21.98
C VAL A 308 4.62 16.20 -22.39
N VAL A 309 4.84 14.93 -22.73
CA VAL A 309 6.15 14.34 -23.03
C VAL A 309 6.30 14.26 -24.54
N ASP A 310 7.21 15.04 -25.12
CA ASP A 310 7.42 15.07 -26.58
C ASP A 310 6.11 15.33 -27.37
N GLY A 311 5.19 16.12 -26.77
CA GLY A 311 3.87 16.42 -27.34
C GLY A 311 2.74 15.47 -26.90
N ASP A 312 3.06 14.34 -26.26
CA ASP A 312 2.07 13.37 -25.80
C ASP A 312 1.63 13.63 -24.36
N PRO A 313 0.32 13.81 -24.11
CA PRO A 313 -0.18 14.05 -22.77
C PRO A 313 -0.31 12.76 -21.95
N VAL A 314 0.09 12.86 -20.68
CA VAL A 314 -0.06 11.82 -19.66
C VAL A 314 -0.50 12.43 -18.34
N GLN A 315 -1.33 11.72 -17.60
CA GLN A 315 -1.64 12.07 -16.23
C GLN A 315 -1.88 10.81 -15.39
N GLY A 316 -1.38 10.82 -14.15
CA GLY A 316 -1.41 9.63 -13.33
C GLY A 316 -0.69 9.78 -12.00
N PHE A 317 -0.63 8.69 -11.25
CA PHE A 317 0.02 8.58 -9.96
C PHE A 317 1.43 7.99 -10.12
N LEU A 318 2.39 8.61 -9.46
CA LEU A 318 3.76 8.14 -9.27
C LEU A 318 3.97 7.75 -7.80
N ARG A 319 4.95 6.89 -7.56
CA ARG A 319 5.60 6.81 -6.24
C ARG A 319 6.69 7.91 -6.20
N PRO A 320 6.65 8.86 -5.24
CA PRO A 320 7.73 9.84 -5.10
C PRO A 320 9.09 9.15 -5.02
N GLY A 321 10.02 9.54 -5.90
CA GLY A 321 11.34 8.93 -6.03
C GLY A 321 11.47 7.93 -7.18
N VAL A 322 10.37 7.55 -7.84
CA VAL A 322 10.36 6.60 -8.96
C VAL A 322 9.80 7.30 -10.21
N PRO A 323 10.58 7.47 -11.30
CA PRO A 323 10.12 8.13 -12.53
C PRO A 323 9.28 7.21 -13.41
N VAL A 324 8.16 6.73 -12.86
CA VAL A 324 7.18 5.88 -13.54
C VAL A 324 5.77 6.31 -13.14
N PHE A 325 4.89 6.48 -14.12
CA PHE A 325 3.44 6.60 -13.88
C PHE A 325 2.86 5.20 -13.61
N LEU A 326 2.78 4.82 -12.34
CA LEU A 326 2.33 3.49 -11.89
C LEU A 326 0.89 3.20 -12.29
N ALA A 327 0.04 4.23 -12.27
CA ALA A 327 -1.37 4.15 -12.61
C ALA A 327 -1.78 5.46 -13.29
N GLY A 328 -2.53 5.42 -14.37
CA GLY A 328 -2.85 6.65 -15.08
C GLY A 328 -3.46 6.43 -16.45
N ALA A 329 -3.44 7.50 -17.23
CA ALA A 329 -3.95 7.47 -18.59
C ALA A 329 -3.25 8.50 -19.49
N THR A 330 -3.34 8.22 -20.78
CA THR A 330 -3.20 9.16 -21.90
C THR A 330 -4.54 9.20 -22.65
N PRO A 331 -4.71 10.06 -23.67
CA PRO A 331 -5.88 10.01 -24.54
C PRO A 331 -6.05 8.68 -25.29
N TRP A 332 -5.02 7.85 -25.31
CA TRP A 332 -4.98 6.59 -26.06
C TRP A 332 -5.24 5.37 -25.18
N LEU A 333 -4.87 5.44 -23.90
CA LEU A 333 -4.75 4.29 -23.02
C LEU A 333 -5.00 4.68 -21.57
N ALA A 334 -5.66 3.83 -20.80
CA ALA A 334 -5.68 3.86 -19.34
C ALA A 334 -5.09 2.56 -18.78
N TRP A 335 -4.35 2.64 -17.68
CA TRP A 335 -3.81 1.48 -16.97
C TRP A 335 -3.93 1.62 -15.45
N GLY A 336 -4.23 0.51 -14.80
CA GLY A 336 -4.49 0.44 -13.37
C GLY A 336 -3.91 -0.83 -12.76
N PRO A 337 -2.95 -0.74 -11.83
CA PRO A 337 -2.35 -1.90 -11.21
C PRO A 337 -3.11 -2.38 -9.98
N THR A 338 -2.95 -3.65 -9.67
CA THR A 338 -3.23 -4.24 -8.36
C THR A 338 -2.07 -5.11 -7.91
N ARG A 339 -1.91 -5.28 -6.59
CA ARG A 339 -0.95 -6.24 -6.04
C ARG A 339 -1.28 -7.64 -6.58
N LEU A 340 -0.23 -8.33 -7.02
CA LEU A 340 -0.22 -9.74 -7.37
C LEU A 340 0.92 -10.37 -6.58
N CYS A 341 0.69 -11.43 -5.81
CA CYS A 341 1.80 -12.11 -5.14
C CYS A 341 2.43 -13.12 -6.10
N GLY A 342 3.14 -12.64 -7.11
CA GLY A 342 3.99 -13.52 -7.93
C GLY A 342 5.15 -14.06 -7.10
N ARG A 343 5.64 -15.27 -7.43
CA ARG A 343 6.90 -15.78 -6.87
C ARG A 343 8.04 -14.87 -7.30
N THR A 344 8.80 -14.32 -6.34
CA THR A 344 9.92 -13.40 -6.64
C THR A 344 11.24 -13.80 -6.00
N SER A 345 11.29 -14.89 -5.24
CA SER A 345 12.51 -15.32 -4.59
C SER A 345 12.71 -16.83 -4.74
N ALA A 346 13.94 -17.23 -4.47
CA ALA A 346 14.42 -18.60 -4.51
C ALA A 346 15.47 -18.76 -3.40
N ARG A 347 15.59 -19.97 -2.88
CA ARG A 347 16.62 -20.32 -1.90
C ARG A 347 17.71 -21.11 -2.60
N LEU A 348 18.94 -20.62 -2.55
CA LEU A 348 20.11 -21.24 -3.18
C LEU A 348 20.92 -21.99 -2.11
N PRO A 349 21.13 -23.30 -2.26
CA PRO A 349 21.94 -24.07 -1.33
C PRO A 349 23.38 -23.56 -1.26
N ALA A 350 23.98 -23.51 -0.06
CA ALA A 350 25.36 -23.13 0.13
C ALA A 350 26.33 -23.90 -0.81
N GLY A 351 27.19 -23.16 -1.52
CA GLY A 351 28.13 -23.72 -2.51
C GLY A 351 27.58 -23.83 -3.94
N SER A 352 26.30 -23.50 -4.16
CA SER A 352 25.73 -23.36 -5.50
C SER A 352 26.22 -22.07 -6.19
N PRO A 353 26.19 -21.99 -7.53
CA PRO A 353 26.49 -20.73 -8.23
C PRO A 353 25.64 -19.57 -7.72
N GLY A 354 26.26 -18.41 -7.49
CA GLY A 354 25.61 -17.21 -6.93
C GLY A 354 25.64 -17.15 -5.40
N THR A 355 26.19 -18.16 -4.72
CA THR A 355 26.35 -18.17 -3.25
C THR A 355 27.72 -17.70 -2.77
N GLU A 356 28.58 -17.25 -3.68
CA GLU A 356 29.90 -16.72 -3.37
C GLU A 356 29.78 -15.45 -2.51
N VAL A 357 30.38 -15.46 -1.31
CA VAL A 357 30.36 -14.33 -0.38
C VAL A 357 31.20 -13.18 -0.93
N VAL A 358 30.58 -12.02 -1.10
CA VAL A 358 31.21 -10.78 -1.60
C VAL A 358 31.33 -9.71 -0.52
N VAL A 359 30.56 -9.82 0.57
CA VAL A 359 30.67 -8.98 1.76
C VAL A 359 30.61 -9.87 3.00
N ASP A 360 31.59 -9.74 3.90
CA ASP A 360 31.53 -10.26 5.26
C ASP A 360 32.20 -9.25 6.20
N ARG A 361 31.40 -8.52 6.96
CA ARG A 361 31.88 -7.49 7.88
C ARG A 361 30.96 -7.31 9.07
N VAL A 362 31.50 -6.74 10.15
CA VAL A 362 30.69 -6.23 11.26
C VAL A 362 30.43 -4.74 11.00
N ASP A 363 29.17 -4.35 10.96
CA ASP A 363 28.76 -2.95 10.79
C ASP A 363 29.07 -2.16 12.05
N ALA A 364 29.80 -1.05 11.91
CA ALA A 364 30.31 -0.29 13.05
C ALA A 364 29.20 0.45 13.84
N GLU A 365 28.09 0.81 13.20
CA GLU A 365 26.99 1.53 13.85
C GLU A 365 26.04 0.60 14.61
N THR A 366 25.79 -0.58 14.06
CA THR A 366 24.83 -1.55 14.61
C THR A 366 25.48 -2.71 15.36
N GLY A 367 26.79 -2.91 15.21
CA GLY A 367 27.50 -4.09 15.70
C GLY A 367 27.07 -5.41 15.03
N THR A 368 26.24 -5.34 13.99
CA THR A 368 25.65 -6.51 13.34
C THR A 368 26.58 -7.05 12.27
N ARG A 369 26.78 -8.37 12.22
CA ARG A 369 27.50 -9.02 11.12
C ARG A 369 26.62 -9.02 9.87
N VAL A 370 27.13 -8.44 8.78
CA VAL A 370 26.50 -8.38 7.47
C VAL A 370 27.27 -9.31 6.54
N VAL A 371 26.60 -10.35 6.06
CA VAL A 371 27.15 -11.34 5.12
C VAL A 371 26.27 -11.37 3.88
N LEU A 372 26.83 -10.95 2.74
CA LEU A 372 26.13 -10.87 1.46
C LEU A 372 26.87 -11.70 0.42
N ALA A 373 26.12 -12.49 -0.33
CA ALA A 373 26.61 -13.25 -1.47
C ALA A 373 26.24 -12.58 -2.79
N GLU A 374 26.74 -13.10 -3.90
CA GLU A 374 26.48 -12.57 -5.24
C GLU A 374 24.98 -12.43 -5.55
N ALA A 375 24.17 -13.43 -5.20
CA ALA A 375 22.73 -13.48 -5.48
C ALA A 375 21.83 -12.83 -4.40
N GLY A 376 22.34 -12.60 -3.19
CA GLY A 376 21.52 -12.09 -2.08
C GLY A 376 22.13 -12.30 -0.69
N PRO A 377 21.39 -11.97 0.39
CA PRO A 377 21.87 -12.12 1.76
C PRO A 377 22.03 -13.60 2.14
N VAL A 378 23.05 -13.88 2.95
CA VAL A 378 23.29 -15.21 3.52
C VAL A 378 22.39 -15.40 4.75
N LEU A 379 21.65 -16.51 4.77
CA LEU A 379 20.73 -16.91 5.85
C LEU A 379 21.49 -17.59 7.00
N SER A 380 20.81 -17.80 8.13
CA SER A 380 21.45 -18.32 9.35
C SER A 380 22.03 -19.73 9.21
N ASP A 381 21.54 -20.52 8.26
CA ASP A 381 21.99 -21.88 7.96
C ASP A 381 23.02 -21.94 6.82
N GLY A 382 23.41 -20.78 6.27
CA GLY A 382 24.43 -20.65 5.23
C GLY A 382 23.89 -20.63 3.80
N ASP A 383 22.60 -20.90 3.58
CA ASP A 383 21.99 -20.74 2.27
C ASP A 383 21.85 -19.26 1.89
N VAL A 384 21.59 -18.99 0.61
CA VAL A 384 21.43 -17.63 0.10
C VAL A 384 20.02 -17.41 -0.39
N LEU A 385 19.39 -16.31 0.03
CA LEU A 385 18.11 -15.88 -0.51
C LEU A 385 18.35 -15.08 -1.80
N ARG A 386 18.10 -15.70 -2.94
CA ARG A 386 17.96 -14.97 -4.20
C ARG A 386 16.59 -14.26 -4.20
N TRP A 387 16.58 -12.96 -4.45
CA TRP A 387 15.35 -12.19 -4.53
C TRP A 387 15.42 -11.20 -5.68
N LEU A 388 14.39 -11.16 -6.53
CA LEU A 388 14.32 -10.26 -7.68
C LEU A 388 14.51 -8.77 -7.32
N ALA A 389 14.22 -8.38 -6.07
CA ALA A 389 14.47 -7.03 -5.57
C ALA A 389 15.98 -6.66 -5.51
N LEU A 390 16.86 -7.65 -5.49
CA LEU A 390 18.29 -7.49 -5.25
C LEU A 390 19.14 -7.75 -6.51
N GLU A 391 18.52 -8.22 -7.61
CA GLU A 391 19.24 -8.60 -8.83
C GLU A 391 19.07 -7.56 -9.96
N PRO A 392 20.14 -7.32 -10.75
CA PRO A 392 20.01 -6.66 -12.05
C PRO A 392 18.97 -7.36 -12.94
N GLY A 393 18.15 -6.58 -13.66
CA GLY A 393 17.05 -7.09 -14.48
C GLY A 393 15.76 -7.39 -13.70
N GLY A 394 15.85 -7.59 -12.38
CA GLY A 394 14.68 -7.66 -11.49
C GLY A 394 14.13 -6.28 -11.12
N VAL A 395 15.01 -5.28 -10.94
CA VAL A 395 14.65 -3.87 -10.74
C VAL A 395 15.09 -3.02 -11.92
N GLU A 396 14.13 -2.47 -12.64
CA GLU A 396 14.30 -1.63 -13.82
C GLU A 396 13.20 -0.55 -13.88
N PHE A 397 13.23 0.28 -14.92
CA PHE A 397 12.30 1.39 -15.14
C PHE A 397 11.60 1.31 -16.49
N GLY A 398 11.45 0.09 -17.04
CA GLY A 398 10.78 -0.16 -18.33
C GLY A 398 9.32 0.28 -18.40
N LEU A 399 8.60 0.26 -17.27
CA LEU A 399 7.22 0.77 -17.17
C LEU A 399 7.07 2.26 -17.49
N SER A 400 8.18 3.03 -17.50
CA SER A 400 8.19 4.43 -17.98
C SER A 400 7.75 4.56 -19.44
N ALA A 401 7.74 3.47 -20.22
CA ALA A 401 7.26 3.45 -21.60
C ALA A 401 5.73 3.34 -21.75
N LEU A 402 4.97 3.04 -20.69
CA LEU A 402 3.50 2.91 -20.75
C LEU A 402 2.80 4.13 -21.38
N PRO A 403 3.17 5.39 -21.07
CA PRO A 403 2.54 6.56 -21.69
C PRO A 403 2.69 6.64 -23.22
N ARG A 404 3.69 5.96 -23.80
CA ARG A 404 3.90 5.91 -25.25
C ARG A 404 3.07 4.82 -25.95
N CYS A 405 2.51 3.88 -25.20
CA CYS A 405 1.68 2.82 -25.76
C CYS A 405 0.38 3.41 -26.34
N ARG A 406 -0.09 2.82 -27.45
CA ARG A 406 -1.32 3.24 -28.14
C ARG A 406 -2.42 2.20 -28.10
N THR A 407 -2.07 0.95 -27.79
CA THR A 407 -3.00 -0.18 -27.75
C THR A 407 -2.82 -0.96 -26.46
N ALA A 408 -3.87 -1.67 -26.05
CA ALA A 408 -3.81 -2.55 -24.88
C ALA A 408 -2.73 -3.65 -25.03
N ALA A 409 -2.53 -4.17 -26.25
CA ALA A 409 -1.51 -5.19 -26.53
C ALA A 409 -0.07 -4.69 -26.32
N GLN A 410 0.26 -3.50 -26.83
CA GLN A 410 1.57 -2.88 -26.62
C GLN A 410 1.86 -2.64 -25.12
N ALA A 411 0.84 -2.20 -24.38
CA ALA A 411 0.98 -2.01 -22.94
C ALA A 411 1.25 -3.33 -22.20
N CYS A 412 0.64 -4.44 -22.63
CA CYS A 412 0.94 -5.76 -22.07
C CYS A 412 2.37 -6.21 -22.34
N GLU A 413 2.91 -5.97 -23.54
CA GLU A 413 4.30 -6.29 -23.88
C GLU A 413 5.28 -5.50 -23.01
N VAL A 414 5.07 -4.19 -22.86
CA VAL A 414 5.88 -3.33 -21.98
C VAL A 414 5.81 -3.81 -20.52
N ALA A 415 4.62 -4.16 -20.04
CA ALA A 415 4.42 -4.58 -18.66
C ALA A 415 5.09 -5.92 -18.36
N ALA A 416 4.89 -6.93 -19.20
CA ALA A 416 5.51 -8.26 -19.05
C ALA A 416 7.04 -8.20 -19.16
N ALA A 417 7.56 -7.23 -19.93
CA ALA A 417 8.98 -7.02 -20.14
C ALA A 417 9.66 -6.12 -19.10
N ALA A 418 8.95 -5.54 -18.11
CA ALA A 418 9.56 -4.65 -17.14
C ALA A 418 10.16 -5.37 -15.92
N GLY A 419 11.37 -4.98 -15.49
CA GLY A 419 11.88 -5.27 -14.14
C GLY A 419 11.14 -4.44 -13.08
N SER A 420 10.14 -5.02 -12.42
CA SER A 420 9.41 -4.41 -11.32
C SER A 420 8.85 -5.49 -10.40
N PRO A 421 8.40 -5.18 -9.17
CA PRO A 421 7.62 -6.14 -8.42
C PRO A 421 6.38 -6.56 -9.24
N PRO A 422 5.97 -7.83 -9.15
CA PRO A 422 4.84 -8.33 -9.90
C PRO A 422 3.55 -7.63 -9.49
N ILE A 423 2.80 -7.18 -10.47
CA ILE A 423 1.49 -6.54 -10.34
C ILE A 423 0.55 -7.10 -11.38
N SER A 424 -0.74 -7.21 -11.06
CA SER A 424 -1.76 -7.38 -12.09
C SER A 424 -2.03 -6.01 -12.71
N LEU A 425 -1.90 -5.90 -14.04
CA LEU A 425 -2.13 -4.67 -14.77
C LEU A 425 -3.36 -4.81 -15.66
N LEU A 426 -4.36 -3.95 -15.42
CA LEU A 426 -5.52 -3.82 -16.29
C LEU A 426 -5.32 -2.63 -17.21
N VAL A 427 -5.68 -2.82 -18.48
CA VAL A 427 -5.49 -1.83 -19.53
C VAL A 427 -6.78 -1.69 -20.33
N THR A 428 -7.10 -0.47 -20.73
CA THR A 428 -8.18 -0.18 -21.69
C THR A 428 -7.72 0.90 -22.65
N ASP A 429 -7.94 0.72 -23.95
CA ASP A 429 -7.52 1.68 -24.97
C ASP A 429 -8.69 2.46 -25.60
N ARG A 430 -8.34 3.46 -26.41
CA ARG A 430 -9.26 4.36 -27.13
C ARG A 430 -10.18 3.67 -28.12
N ASP A 431 -9.89 2.43 -28.50
CA ASP A 431 -10.73 1.64 -29.40
C ASP A 431 -11.69 0.73 -28.59
N GLY A 432 -11.66 0.86 -27.26
CA GLY A 432 -12.49 0.10 -26.32
C GLY A 432 -11.99 -1.33 -26.09
N ARG A 433 -10.74 -1.64 -26.48
CA ARG A 433 -10.13 -2.95 -26.22
C ARG A 433 -9.67 -3.01 -24.78
N GLN A 434 -9.76 -4.19 -24.19
CA GLN A 434 -9.41 -4.43 -22.80
C GLN A 434 -8.32 -5.49 -22.72
N ALA A 435 -7.38 -5.33 -21.81
CA ALA A 435 -6.40 -6.37 -21.53
C ALA A 435 -6.06 -6.45 -20.05
N TRP A 436 -5.62 -7.65 -19.65
CA TRP A 436 -5.01 -7.95 -18.37
C TRP A 436 -3.69 -8.67 -18.63
N THR A 437 -2.66 -8.37 -17.85
CA THR A 437 -1.40 -9.12 -17.82
C THR A 437 -0.77 -9.03 -16.43
N VAL A 438 0.23 -9.85 -16.18
CA VAL A 438 1.21 -9.57 -15.13
C VAL A 438 2.21 -8.53 -15.65
N GLY A 439 2.40 -7.46 -14.89
CA GLY A 439 3.51 -6.53 -15.05
C GLY A 439 4.60 -6.84 -14.04
N GLY A 440 5.87 -6.70 -14.42
CA GLY A 440 6.99 -7.07 -13.57
C GLY A 440 7.53 -8.47 -13.85
N ARG A 441 8.55 -8.87 -13.08
CA ARG A 441 9.21 -10.17 -13.21
C ARG A 441 8.67 -11.15 -12.17
N VAL A 442 8.57 -12.42 -12.58
CA VAL A 442 8.18 -13.54 -11.72
C VAL A 442 9.11 -14.73 -11.99
N LEU A 443 9.27 -15.57 -10.98
CA LEU A 443 9.99 -16.83 -11.09
C LEU A 443 9.02 -18.00 -11.24
N ALA A 444 9.39 -18.99 -12.04
CA ALA A 444 8.74 -20.29 -12.18
C ALA A 444 9.80 -21.37 -11.96
N HIS A 445 9.56 -22.33 -11.07
CA HIS A 445 10.59 -23.30 -10.64
C HIS A 445 11.97 -22.68 -10.32
N ASP A 446 11.99 -21.55 -9.62
CA ASP A 446 13.22 -20.78 -9.29
C ASP A 446 13.95 -20.15 -10.50
N GLU A 447 13.40 -20.27 -11.71
CA GLU A 447 13.90 -19.66 -12.95
C GLU A 447 13.04 -18.47 -13.39
N LEU A 448 13.62 -17.52 -14.14
CA LEU A 448 12.90 -16.34 -14.60
C LEU A 448 11.88 -16.72 -15.69
N VAL A 449 10.64 -16.24 -15.57
CA VAL A 449 9.64 -16.39 -16.63
C VAL A 449 9.94 -15.41 -17.76
N GLU A 450 10.13 -15.95 -18.97
CA GLU A 450 10.29 -15.16 -20.18
C GLU A 450 9.05 -14.28 -20.46
N PRO A 451 9.22 -13.01 -20.87
CA PRO A 451 8.09 -12.09 -21.09
C PRO A 451 7.01 -12.62 -22.04
N ALA A 452 7.38 -13.44 -23.02
CA ALA A 452 6.43 -14.06 -23.95
C ALA A 452 5.51 -15.09 -23.28
N ALA A 453 6.00 -15.76 -22.23
CA ALA A 453 5.30 -16.78 -21.45
C ALA A 453 4.48 -16.19 -20.29
N VAL A 454 4.61 -14.89 -20.02
CA VAL A 454 3.80 -14.20 -19.00
C VAL A 454 2.31 -14.25 -19.39
N PRO A 455 1.43 -14.69 -18.47
CA PRO A 455 0.02 -14.81 -18.79
C PRO A 455 -0.65 -13.47 -19.08
N ARG A 456 -1.52 -13.47 -20.10
CA ARG A 456 -2.29 -12.29 -20.51
C ARG A 456 -3.66 -12.69 -21.03
N VAL A 457 -4.63 -11.79 -20.88
CA VAL A 457 -5.96 -11.87 -21.48
C VAL A 457 -6.19 -10.58 -22.27
N VAL A 458 -6.58 -10.71 -23.53
CA VAL A 458 -6.87 -9.58 -24.43
C VAL A 458 -8.28 -9.78 -24.98
N ASP A 459 -9.08 -8.71 -24.95
CA ASP A 459 -10.47 -8.65 -25.40
C ASP A 459 -11.34 -9.80 -24.86
N PRO A 460 -11.54 -9.86 -23.53
CA PRO A 460 -12.39 -10.88 -22.93
C PRO A 460 -13.82 -10.79 -23.50
N ALA A 461 -14.42 -11.95 -23.79
CA ALA A 461 -15.77 -12.02 -24.36
C ALA A 461 -16.83 -11.33 -23.48
N THR A 462 -16.63 -11.33 -22.17
CA THR A 462 -17.53 -10.71 -21.19
C THR A 462 -17.45 -9.18 -21.16
N ARG A 463 -16.40 -8.59 -21.75
CA ARG A 463 -16.06 -7.16 -21.65
C ARG A 463 -15.95 -6.64 -20.22
N VAL A 464 -15.63 -7.54 -19.29
CA VAL A 464 -15.41 -7.27 -17.87
C VAL A 464 -14.09 -7.89 -17.46
N LEU A 465 -13.25 -7.08 -16.82
CA LEU A 465 -12.05 -7.51 -16.12
C LEU A 465 -12.13 -7.03 -14.68
N VAL A 466 -11.79 -7.85 -13.69
CA VAL A 466 -11.79 -7.49 -12.27
C VAL A 466 -10.62 -8.14 -11.55
N THR A 467 -9.97 -7.38 -10.69
CA THR A 467 -8.96 -7.87 -9.74
C THR A 467 -9.09 -7.10 -8.43
N ALA A 468 -9.02 -7.82 -7.32
CA ALA A 468 -8.95 -7.26 -5.98
C ALA A 468 -7.92 -8.02 -5.12
N ASN A 469 -6.74 -8.29 -5.70
CA ASN A 469 -5.64 -9.08 -5.10
C ASN A 469 -5.96 -10.57 -4.93
N ASN A 470 -7.09 -11.00 -5.47
CA ASN A 470 -7.52 -12.39 -5.51
C ASN A 470 -6.74 -13.14 -6.59
N ASP A 471 -6.74 -14.47 -6.51
CA ASP A 471 -6.19 -15.30 -7.57
C ASP A 471 -7.13 -15.20 -8.79
N LEU A 472 -6.55 -14.99 -9.97
CA LEU A 472 -7.28 -14.85 -11.23
C LEU A 472 -7.37 -16.17 -12.02
N GLY A 473 -6.94 -17.28 -11.41
CA GLY A 473 -7.04 -18.63 -11.96
C GLY A 473 -6.30 -18.75 -13.29
N VAL A 474 -5.25 -17.94 -13.46
CA VAL A 474 -4.36 -17.96 -14.62
C VAL A 474 -2.99 -18.46 -14.17
N PRO A 475 -2.68 -19.76 -14.39
CA PRO A 475 -1.40 -20.31 -13.98
C PRO A 475 -0.24 -19.61 -14.68
N GLY A 476 0.85 -19.39 -13.96
CA GLY A 476 2.16 -19.18 -14.57
C GLY A 476 2.59 -20.41 -15.42
N PRO A 477 3.68 -20.33 -16.18
CA PRO A 477 4.17 -21.43 -17.03
C PRO A 477 4.41 -22.75 -16.29
N ASP A 478 4.56 -22.72 -14.97
CA ASP A 478 4.73 -23.85 -14.06
C ASP A 478 3.49 -24.22 -13.25
N GLY A 479 2.36 -23.54 -13.46
CA GLY A 479 1.19 -23.68 -12.60
C GLY A 479 1.23 -22.81 -11.34
N SER A 480 2.28 -22.00 -11.11
CA SER A 480 2.34 -21.14 -9.93
C SER A 480 1.44 -19.92 -10.08
N VAL A 481 0.50 -19.77 -9.16
CA VAL A 481 -0.15 -18.51 -8.82
C VAL A 481 -0.02 -18.33 -7.31
N SER A 482 0.46 -17.15 -6.90
CA SER A 482 0.35 -16.55 -5.57
C SER A 482 -0.30 -17.38 -4.47
N SER A 483 0.44 -17.80 -3.44
CA SER A 483 -0.18 -18.39 -2.23
C SER A 483 -0.74 -17.39 -1.23
N ASN A 484 -0.44 -16.10 -1.40
CA ASN A 484 -0.93 -15.01 -0.54
C ASN A 484 -2.00 -14.18 -1.26
N ALA A 485 -2.86 -14.84 -2.04
CA ALA A 485 -4.02 -14.21 -2.66
C ALA A 485 -5.01 -13.77 -1.56
N TYR A 486 -5.72 -12.67 -1.81
CA TYR A 486 -6.79 -12.23 -0.91
C TYR A 486 -8.08 -13.01 -1.20
N PRO A 487 -9.00 -13.12 -0.21
CA PRO A 487 -10.33 -13.64 -0.46
C PRO A 487 -11.00 -12.88 -1.61
N HIS A 488 -11.68 -13.62 -2.50
CA HIS A 488 -12.30 -13.09 -3.69
C HIS A 488 -13.57 -12.26 -3.43
N ASP A 489 -13.99 -12.08 -2.16
CA ASP A 489 -15.21 -11.38 -1.77
C ASP A 489 -15.30 -9.98 -2.39
N ARG A 490 -14.19 -9.21 -2.36
CA ARG A 490 -14.15 -7.88 -2.97
C ARG A 490 -14.29 -7.95 -4.49
N ALA A 491 -13.59 -8.87 -5.15
CA ALA A 491 -13.69 -9.07 -6.59
C ALA A 491 -15.11 -9.48 -7.02
N ARG A 492 -15.74 -10.41 -6.28
CA ARG A 492 -17.13 -10.84 -6.47
C ARG A 492 -18.11 -9.70 -6.29
N ARG A 493 -17.91 -8.89 -5.26
CA ARG A 493 -18.75 -7.72 -4.97
C ARG A 493 -18.64 -6.70 -6.10
N ILE A 494 -17.43 -6.35 -6.53
CA ILE A 494 -17.18 -5.46 -7.67
C ILE A 494 -17.87 -6.02 -8.91
N THR A 495 -17.65 -7.30 -9.24
CA THR A 495 -18.25 -7.98 -10.40
C THR A 495 -19.77 -7.90 -10.38
N THR A 496 -20.39 -8.14 -9.23
CA THR A 496 -21.85 -8.04 -9.06
C THR A 496 -22.35 -6.62 -9.32
N LEU A 497 -21.67 -5.61 -8.79
CA LEU A 497 -22.06 -4.21 -8.94
C LEU A 497 -21.88 -3.71 -10.37
N VAL A 498 -20.77 -4.04 -11.01
CA VAL A 498 -20.49 -3.58 -12.39
C VAL A 498 -21.39 -4.24 -13.42
N ARG A 499 -21.74 -5.52 -13.24
CA ARG A 499 -22.72 -6.22 -14.09
C ARG A 499 -24.13 -5.63 -13.97
N ARG A 500 -24.42 -4.93 -12.87
CA ARG A 500 -25.65 -4.15 -12.66
C ARG A 500 -25.54 -2.70 -13.14
N SER A 501 -24.46 -2.36 -13.85
CA SER A 501 -24.17 -1.00 -14.33
C SER A 501 -24.12 0.04 -13.21
N THR A 502 -23.69 -0.36 -12.01
CA THR A 502 -23.51 0.54 -10.88
C THR A 502 -22.44 1.59 -11.20
N PRO A 503 -22.67 2.89 -10.92
CA PRO A 503 -21.66 3.92 -11.15
C PRO A 503 -20.35 3.64 -10.40
N THR A 504 -19.20 3.89 -11.03
CA THR A 504 -17.86 3.63 -10.48
C THR A 504 -17.65 4.19 -9.08
N ALA A 505 -18.09 5.43 -8.83
CA ALA A 505 -17.94 6.06 -7.52
C ALA A 505 -18.72 5.31 -6.42
N THR A 506 -19.87 4.73 -6.76
CA THR A 506 -20.66 3.89 -5.85
C THR A 506 -19.98 2.54 -5.62
N VAL A 507 -19.37 1.95 -6.65
CA VAL A 507 -18.57 0.72 -6.49
C VAL A 507 -17.36 0.96 -5.58
N GLN A 508 -16.56 2.01 -5.84
CA GLN A 508 -15.38 2.37 -5.02
C GLN A 508 -15.70 2.75 -3.57
N SER A 509 -16.96 3.09 -3.28
CA SER A 509 -17.44 3.45 -1.94
C SER A 509 -18.34 2.39 -1.30
N ASP A 510 -18.44 1.21 -1.91
CA ASP A 510 -19.24 0.10 -1.39
C ASP A 510 -18.64 -0.47 -0.10
N VAL A 511 -19.50 -0.63 0.89
CA VAL A 511 -19.15 -1.06 2.26
C VAL A 511 -19.92 -2.31 2.66
N ASP A 512 -20.30 -3.14 1.70
CA ASP A 512 -20.83 -4.48 1.98
C ASP A 512 -19.78 -5.29 2.75
N ALA A 513 -20.15 -5.75 3.94
CA ALA A 513 -19.29 -6.49 4.85
C ALA A 513 -19.86 -7.87 5.16
N ALA A 514 -20.70 -8.42 4.26
CA ALA A 514 -21.36 -9.71 4.42
C ALA A 514 -20.40 -10.89 4.64
N PHE A 515 -19.11 -10.72 4.34
CA PHE A 515 -18.02 -11.60 4.78
C PHE A 515 -18.13 -12.00 6.26
N TYR A 516 -18.61 -11.11 7.14
CA TYR A 516 -18.75 -11.39 8.57
C TYR A 516 -20.02 -12.17 8.96
N ALA A 517 -20.94 -12.44 8.02
CA ALA A 517 -22.19 -13.12 8.31
C ALA A 517 -22.02 -14.59 8.79
N PRO A 518 -21.13 -15.42 8.20
CA PRO A 518 -20.85 -16.76 8.73
C PRO A 518 -20.30 -16.72 10.16
N TRP A 519 -19.39 -15.77 10.45
CA TRP A 519 -18.82 -15.59 11.79
C TRP A 519 -19.89 -15.17 12.81
N ARG A 520 -20.83 -14.30 12.44
CA ARG A 520 -22.00 -13.98 13.29
C ARG A 520 -22.77 -15.24 13.65
N ALA A 521 -23.01 -16.14 12.69
CA ALA A 521 -23.73 -17.38 12.94
C ALA A 521 -22.98 -18.30 13.91
N VAL A 522 -21.65 -18.43 13.76
CA VAL A 522 -20.78 -19.21 14.67
C VAL A 522 -20.86 -18.69 16.11
N PHE A 523 -20.83 -17.37 16.32
CA PHE A 523 -20.79 -16.79 17.66
C PHE A 523 -22.15 -16.60 18.33
N ARG A 524 -23.24 -16.51 17.55
CA ARG A 524 -24.60 -16.25 18.04
C ARG A 524 -24.98 -17.06 19.30
N PRO A 525 -24.76 -18.39 19.38
CA PRO A 525 -25.14 -19.17 20.56
C PRO A 525 -24.42 -18.78 21.86
N TYR A 526 -23.24 -18.16 21.75
CA TYR A 526 -22.34 -17.89 22.87
C TYR A 526 -22.41 -16.46 23.40
N LEU A 527 -23.18 -15.59 22.73
CA LEU A 527 -23.36 -14.18 23.13
C LEU A 527 -24.41 -14.00 24.24
N THR A 528 -25.15 -15.04 24.61
CA THR A 528 -26.28 -14.99 25.56
C THR A 528 -25.93 -14.42 26.94
N LYS A 529 -24.68 -14.59 27.40
CA LYS A 529 -24.19 -14.01 28.67
C LYS A 529 -23.84 -12.51 28.58
N PHE A 530 -23.88 -11.93 27.38
CA PHE A 530 -23.54 -10.54 27.09
C PHE A 530 -24.68 -9.90 26.28
N PRO A 531 -25.85 -9.63 26.88
CA PRO A 531 -27.06 -9.24 26.15
C PRO A 531 -26.88 -7.96 25.31
N ALA A 532 -26.10 -6.99 25.78
CA ALA A 532 -25.78 -5.79 25.01
C ALA A 532 -24.93 -6.10 23.76
N VAL A 533 -23.95 -6.98 23.88
CA VAL A 533 -23.13 -7.44 22.74
C VAL A 533 -23.97 -8.27 21.77
N ALA A 534 -24.81 -9.17 22.29
CA ALA A 534 -25.75 -9.95 21.48
C ALA A 534 -26.67 -9.04 20.66
N ALA A 535 -27.28 -8.03 21.30
CA ALA A 535 -28.13 -7.07 20.63
C ALA A 535 -27.37 -6.27 19.54
N ALA A 536 -26.13 -5.85 19.81
CA ALA A 536 -25.31 -5.14 18.84
C ALA A 536 -24.95 -6.01 17.63
N VAL A 537 -24.48 -7.24 17.85
CA VAL A 537 -24.10 -8.19 16.79
C VAL A 537 -25.33 -8.64 15.98
N GLU A 538 -26.48 -8.86 16.63
CA GLU A 538 -27.71 -9.22 15.93
C GLU A 538 -28.33 -8.04 15.16
N GLY A 539 -28.18 -6.81 15.68
CA GLY A 539 -28.62 -5.58 15.04
C GLY A 539 -27.71 -5.07 13.93
N TRP A 540 -26.55 -5.70 13.71
CA TRP A 540 -25.64 -5.32 12.62
C TRP A 540 -26.31 -5.49 11.25
N ASP A 541 -26.21 -4.44 10.43
CA ASP A 541 -26.92 -4.27 9.16
C ASP A 541 -26.24 -4.96 7.95
N GLY A 542 -25.16 -5.70 8.17
CA GLY A 542 -24.39 -6.34 7.11
C GLY A 542 -23.34 -5.44 6.45
N THR A 543 -23.18 -4.19 6.91
CA THR A 543 -22.29 -3.20 6.30
C THR A 543 -21.19 -2.73 7.24
N ALA A 544 -20.14 -2.14 6.67
CA ALA A 544 -19.16 -1.34 7.38
C ALA A 544 -19.47 0.17 7.27
N GLY A 545 -20.75 0.54 7.33
CA GLY A 545 -21.19 1.94 7.36
C GLY A 545 -20.74 2.67 8.63
N VAL A 546 -20.65 4.00 8.58
CA VAL A 546 -20.25 4.83 9.75
C VAL A 546 -21.15 4.57 10.97
N GLN A 547 -22.43 4.26 10.75
CA GLN A 547 -23.43 4.05 11.80
C GLN A 547 -23.65 2.58 12.16
N ALA A 548 -22.96 1.64 11.51
CA ALA A 548 -23.14 0.21 11.77
C ALA A 548 -22.69 -0.14 13.20
N THR A 549 -23.56 -0.77 13.99
CA THR A 549 -23.21 -1.31 15.32
C THR A 549 -22.84 -2.79 15.21
N GLY A 550 -22.21 -3.35 16.24
CA GLY A 550 -21.84 -4.78 16.29
C GLY A 550 -20.64 -5.21 15.43
N LEU A 551 -20.32 -4.50 14.33
CA LEU A 551 -19.23 -4.91 13.42
C LEU A 551 -17.86 -4.99 14.12
N HIS A 552 -17.54 -4.08 15.03
CA HIS A 552 -16.25 -4.10 15.74
C HIS A 552 -16.08 -5.34 16.63
N TYR A 553 -17.17 -5.93 17.11
CA TYR A 553 -17.14 -7.25 17.75
C TYR A 553 -16.90 -8.36 16.74
N LEU A 554 -17.60 -8.37 15.61
CA LEU A 554 -17.43 -9.40 14.57
C LEU A 554 -16.01 -9.45 14.01
N VAL A 555 -15.40 -8.29 13.74
CA VAL A 555 -14.01 -8.16 13.30
C VAL A 555 -13.06 -8.77 14.34
N LEU A 556 -13.23 -8.43 15.62
CA LEU A 556 -12.36 -8.92 16.69
C LEU A 556 -12.55 -10.42 16.99
N LEU A 557 -13.80 -10.89 16.97
CA LEU A 557 -14.15 -12.30 17.17
C LEU A 557 -13.54 -13.18 16.07
N HIS A 558 -13.69 -12.76 14.80
CA HIS A 558 -13.04 -13.37 13.65
C HIS A 558 -11.52 -13.43 13.85
N GLY A 559 -10.87 -12.29 14.14
CA GLY A 559 -9.42 -12.23 14.32
C GLY A 559 -8.90 -13.09 15.47
N LEU A 560 -9.59 -13.12 16.62
CA LEU A 560 -9.22 -13.95 17.77
C LEU A 560 -9.33 -15.44 17.46
N LEU A 561 -10.43 -15.86 16.85
CA LEU A 561 -10.67 -17.25 16.50
C LEU A 561 -9.68 -17.74 15.45
N ARG A 562 -9.52 -16.97 14.36
CA ARG A 562 -8.50 -17.23 13.33
C ARG A 562 -7.11 -17.33 13.93
N GLY A 563 -6.73 -16.36 14.76
CA GLY A 563 -5.42 -16.34 15.42
C GLY A 563 -5.18 -17.52 16.35
N LYS A 564 -6.24 -18.09 16.96
CA LYS A 564 -6.14 -19.29 17.81
C LYS A 564 -6.05 -20.58 17.01
N VAL A 565 -6.88 -20.74 15.98
CA VAL A 565 -6.91 -21.98 15.16
C VAL A 565 -5.66 -22.10 14.29
N LEU A 566 -5.17 -20.99 13.73
CA LEU A 566 -3.96 -21.00 12.90
C LEU A 566 -2.66 -20.86 13.70
N ALA A 567 -2.73 -20.72 15.03
CA ALA A 567 -1.54 -20.59 15.89
C ALA A 567 -0.51 -21.72 15.70
N PRO A 568 -0.89 -23.00 15.56
CA PRO A 568 0.05 -24.11 15.38
C PRO A 568 0.88 -24.03 14.11
N LEU A 569 0.39 -23.35 13.06
CA LEU A 569 1.13 -23.20 11.80
C LEU A 569 2.14 -22.05 11.84
N ARG A 570 2.03 -21.13 12.82
CA ARG A 570 2.94 -19.97 12.91
C ARG A 570 4.42 -20.34 13.09
N PRO A 571 4.81 -21.35 13.89
CA PRO A 571 6.20 -21.77 14.05
C PRO A 571 6.80 -22.45 12.80
N LEU A 572 5.99 -22.89 11.84
CA LEU A 572 6.50 -23.31 10.52
C LEU A 572 7.17 -22.14 9.80
N VAL A 573 6.82 -20.92 10.17
CA VAL A 573 7.54 -19.73 9.73
C VAL A 573 8.39 -19.25 10.88
N ALA A 574 9.60 -19.78 10.99
CA ALA A 574 10.57 -19.12 11.84
C ALA A 574 10.67 -17.68 11.34
N ALA A 575 10.67 -16.70 12.25
CA ALA A 575 11.19 -15.39 11.88
C ALA A 575 12.65 -15.65 11.49
N ASP A 576 12.93 -15.74 10.20
CA ASP A 576 14.29 -15.62 9.74
C ASP A 576 14.71 -14.21 10.12
N ASP A 577 15.95 -14.00 10.56
CA ASP A 577 16.31 -12.71 11.16
C ASP A 577 16.12 -11.49 10.22
N LEU A 578 15.94 -11.76 8.92
CA LEU A 578 15.79 -10.78 7.84
C LEU A 578 14.33 -10.48 7.49
N PHE A 579 13.43 -11.46 7.61
CA PHE A 579 12.04 -11.36 7.14
C PHE A 579 11.06 -11.84 8.21
N GLY A 580 9.96 -11.09 8.38
CA GLY A 580 8.90 -11.47 9.31
C GLY A 580 8.21 -12.78 8.89
N PRO A 581 7.39 -13.37 9.77
CA PRO A 581 6.66 -14.58 9.42
C PRO A 581 5.72 -14.30 8.25
N ALA A 582 5.88 -15.03 7.14
CA ALA A 582 4.89 -15.20 6.09
C ALA A 582 3.49 -15.48 6.69
N GLU A 583 2.47 -14.85 6.13
CA GLU A 583 1.10 -15.04 6.58
C GLU A 583 0.42 -16.15 5.78
N LEU A 584 -0.25 -17.09 6.47
CA LEU A 584 -1.24 -17.96 5.85
C LEU A 584 -2.44 -17.10 5.40
N GLY A 585 -2.41 -16.67 4.15
CA GLY A 585 -3.46 -15.90 3.51
C GLY A 585 -4.72 -16.74 3.25
N ALA A 586 -5.87 -16.07 3.36
CA ALA A 586 -7.14 -16.43 2.72
C ALA A 586 -7.69 -17.86 2.85
N LEU A 587 -7.74 -18.38 4.08
CA LEU A 587 -8.48 -19.60 4.44
C LEU A 587 -9.77 -19.30 5.21
N ASP A 588 -10.30 -18.07 5.07
CA ASP A 588 -11.35 -17.56 5.97
C ASP A 588 -12.70 -18.24 5.74
N ALA A 589 -13.05 -18.60 4.51
CA ALA A 589 -14.33 -19.23 4.19
C ALA A 589 -14.36 -20.68 4.70
N GLU A 590 -13.27 -21.40 4.48
CA GLU A 590 -13.00 -22.77 4.93
C GLU A 590 -12.91 -22.85 6.43
N LEU A 591 -12.19 -21.91 7.04
CA LEU A 591 -12.07 -21.86 8.49
C LEU A 591 -13.43 -21.61 9.13
N ALA A 592 -14.28 -20.74 8.56
CA ALA A 592 -15.63 -20.55 9.06
C ALA A 592 -16.46 -21.83 8.97
N GLN A 593 -16.35 -22.60 7.88
CA GLN A 593 -17.02 -23.88 7.72
C GLN A 593 -16.53 -24.91 8.74
N LEU A 594 -15.21 -25.12 8.82
CA LEU A 594 -14.58 -26.10 9.73
C LEU A 594 -14.87 -25.81 11.20
N VAL A 595 -14.85 -24.54 11.59
CA VAL A 595 -15.22 -24.13 12.95
C VAL A 595 -16.71 -24.36 13.19
N GLY A 596 -17.57 -24.09 12.19
CA GLY A 596 -19.00 -24.34 12.28
C GLY A 596 -19.35 -25.82 12.46
N GLU A 597 -18.59 -26.71 11.83
CA GLU A 597 -18.68 -28.17 11.99
C GLU A 597 -18.09 -28.67 13.32
N ALA A 598 -17.39 -27.79 14.05
CA ALA A 598 -16.73 -28.09 15.32
C ALA A 598 -15.74 -29.28 15.22
N SER A 599 -14.95 -29.32 14.15
CA SER A 599 -13.94 -30.37 13.91
C SER A 599 -12.99 -30.54 15.10
N PRO A 600 -12.91 -31.71 15.76
CA PRO A 600 -12.06 -31.91 16.94
C PRO A 600 -10.57 -31.68 16.68
N ASP A 601 -10.09 -32.00 15.48
CA ASP A 601 -8.67 -31.95 15.09
C ASP A 601 -8.12 -30.51 15.02
N LEU A 602 -9.01 -29.53 14.97
CA LEU A 602 -8.69 -28.11 14.86
C LEU A 602 -8.80 -27.37 16.20
N LEU A 603 -9.20 -28.06 17.27
CA LEU A 603 -9.33 -27.46 18.58
C LEU A 603 -7.93 -27.11 19.13
N PRO A 604 -7.61 -25.82 19.36
CA PRO A 604 -6.30 -25.44 19.84
C PRO A 604 -6.00 -26.01 21.24
N PRO A 605 -4.72 -26.31 21.55
CA PRO A 605 -4.32 -26.74 22.89
C PRO A 605 -4.78 -25.76 23.98
N GLY A 606 -5.16 -26.30 25.13
CA GLY A 606 -5.66 -25.52 26.28
C GLY A 606 -7.17 -25.26 26.29
N PHE A 607 -7.91 -25.72 25.27
CA PHE A 607 -9.38 -25.69 25.26
C PHE A 607 -9.95 -27.11 25.37
N ARG A 608 -11.01 -27.29 26.19
CA ARG A 608 -11.68 -28.58 26.40
C ARG A 608 -12.55 -29.01 25.23
N ASP A 609 -13.23 -28.04 24.63
CA ASP A 609 -14.17 -28.22 23.52
C ASP A 609 -14.34 -26.88 22.76
N TRP A 610 -14.98 -26.93 21.60
CA TRP A 610 -15.31 -25.73 20.80
C TRP A 610 -16.15 -24.70 21.56
N PRO A 611 -17.21 -25.08 22.30
CA PRO A 611 -17.93 -24.15 23.16
C PRO A 611 -17.04 -23.39 24.15
N HIS A 612 -15.99 -24.03 24.70
CA HIS A 612 -15.04 -23.39 25.60
C HIS A 612 -14.21 -22.31 24.88
N LEU A 613 -13.66 -22.62 23.70
CA LEU A 613 -12.94 -21.65 22.87
C LEU A 613 -13.83 -20.48 22.45
N LEU A 614 -15.02 -20.76 21.92
CA LEU A 614 -15.92 -19.71 21.40
C LEU A 614 -16.41 -18.79 22.52
N ARG A 615 -16.71 -19.33 23.71
CA ARG A 615 -17.00 -18.50 24.91
C ARG A 615 -15.79 -17.68 25.36
N TRP A 616 -14.58 -18.24 25.26
CA TRP A 616 -13.35 -17.50 25.56
C TRP A 616 -13.15 -16.34 24.60
N CYS A 617 -13.35 -16.54 23.29
CA CYS A 617 -13.27 -15.49 22.28
C CYS A 617 -14.28 -14.36 22.56
N VAL A 618 -15.53 -14.70 22.89
CA VAL A 618 -16.55 -13.71 23.28
C VAL A 618 -16.13 -12.93 24.52
N LEU A 619 -15.69 -13.61 25.57
CA LEU A 619 -15.23 -12.95 26.80
C LEU A 619 -14.03 -12.04 26.56
N ALA A 620 -13.06 -12.50 25.77
CA ALA A 620 -11.85 -11.76 25.43
C ALA A 620 -12.18 -10.52 24.59
N ALA A 621 -13.02 -10.67 23.56
CA ALA A 621 -13.45 -9.57 22.71
C ALA A 621 -14.20 -8.50 23.52
N THR A 622 -15.14 -8.91 24.36
CA THR A 622 -15.89 -7.99 25.24
C THR A 622 -14.98 -7.23 26.18
N ARG A 623 -14.12 -7.92 26.93
CA ARG A 623 -13.19 -7.26 27.86
C ARG A 623 -12.21 -6.34 27.16
N TYR A 624 -11.70 -6.75 26.00
CA TYR A 624 -10.79 -5.91 25.23
C TYR A 624 -11.50 -4.64 24.76
N LEU A 625 -12.68 -4.76 24.16
CA LEU A 625 -13.42 -3.61 23.65
C LEU A 625 -13.93 -2.69 24.77
N GLU A 626 -14.40 -3.23 25.89
CA GLU A 626 -14.76 -2.43 27.07
C GLU A 626 -13.56 -1.67 27.64
N LYS A 627 -12.38 -2.31 27.67
CA LYS A 627 -11.15 -1.64 28.11
C LYS A 627 -10.71 -0.52 27.16
N GLN A 628 -10.84 -0.72 25.85
CA GLN A 628 -10.40 0.25 24.85
C GLN A 628 -11.41 1.38 24.60
N LEU A 629 -12.70 1.08 24.68
CA LEU A 629 -13.78 1.96 24.23
C LEU A 629 -14.75 2.38 25.36
N GLY A 630 -14.65 1.78 26.54
CA GLY A 630 -15.54 2.01 27.68
C GLY A 630 -16.74 1.06 27.73
N PRO A 631 -17.58 1.15 28.79
CA PRO A 631 -18.69 0.23 29.02
C PRO A 631 -19.78 0.30 27.93
N ASP A 632 -19.88 1.42 27.22
CA ASP A 632 -20.86 1.63 26.15
C ASP A 632 -20.42 1.03 24.81
N ALA A 633 -19.29 0.31 24.75
CA ALA A 633 -18.73 -0.29 23.53
C ALA A 633 -19.78 -0.98 22.63
N PRO A 634 -20.73 -1.81 23.14
CA PRO A 634 -21.75 -2.44 22.30
C PRO A 634 -22.62 -1.47 21.50
N THR A 635 -22.85 -0.27 22.02
CA THR A 635 -23.69 0.75 21.38
C THR A 635 -22.93 1.68 20.46
N LEU A 636 -21.59 1.63 20.48
CA LEU A 636 -20.77 2.51 19.64
C LEU A 636 -20.90 2.11 18.17
N PRO A 637 -21.17 3.08 17.28
CA PRO A 637 -21.18 2.82 15.85
C PRO A 637 -19.75 2.63 15.32
N TRP A 638 -19.61 1.93 14.19
CA TRP A 638 -18.34 1.58 13.59
C TRP A 638 -17.45 2.80 13.34
N GLY A 639 -18.01 3.93 12.91
CA GLY A 639 -17.24 5.16 12.70
C GLY A 639 -16.73 5.85 13.97
N ALA A 640 -17.18 5.44 15.16
CA ALA A 640 -16.55 5.84 16.42
C ALA A 640 -15.27 5.04 16.69
N VAL A 641 -15.21 3.79 16.20
CA VAL A 641 -14.10 2.84 16.36
C VAL A 641 -13.08 2.98 15.22
N ASN A 642 -13.55 2.90 13.97
CA ASN A 642 -12.75 3.07 12.77
C ASN A 642 -12.68 4.55 12.39
N ARG A 643 -11.51 5.15 12.61
CA ARG A 643 -11.27 6.57 12.37
C ARG A 643 -9.99 6.78 11.56
N LEU A 644 -10.03 7.76 10.66
CA LEU A 644 -8.98 7.97 9.66
C LEU A 644 -7.63 8.37 10.28
N GLY A 645 -7.65 9.39 11.15
CA GLY A 645 -6.50 9.89 11.88
C GLY A 645 -5.19 10.07 11.09
N LEU A 646 -5.19 10.65 9.88
CA LEU A 646 -3.95 10.85 9.10
C LEU A 646 -3.05 11.89 9.78
N ARG A 647 -1.84 11.47 10.15
CA ARG A 647 -0.86 12.30 10.84
C ARG A 647 0.34 12.63 9.96
N HIS A 648 0.87 13.84 10.14
CA HIS A 648 2.17 14.21 9.59
C HIS A 648 3.29 13.56 10.43
N PRO A 649 4.39 13.08 9.82
CA PRO A 649 5.47 12.41 10.56
C PRO A 649 6.06 13.24 11.71
N LEU A 650 6.14 14.57 11.55
CA LEU A 650 6.64 15.48 12.60
C LEU A 650 5.61 15.89 13.66
N SER A 651 4.36 15.45 13.58
CA SER A 651 3.33 15.88 14.54
C SER A 651 3.60 15.42 15.97
N ALA A 652 4.29 14.28 16.15
CA ALA A 652 4.72 13.83 17.47
C ALA A 652 5.76 14.76 18.11
N ARG A 653 6.64 15.36 17.28
CA ARG A 653 7.65 16.33 17.71
C ARG A 653 7.10 17.74 17.89
N LEU A 654 6.09 18.10 17.08
CA LEU A 654 5.45 19.42 17.10
C LEU A 654 3.99 19.31 17.59
N PRO A 655 3.74 18.88 18.85
CA PRO A 655 2.38 18.57 19.32
C PRO A 655 1.44 19.78 19.26
N ARG A 656 1.94 21.01 19.45
CA ARG A 656 1.13 22.23 19.33
C ARG A 656 0.79 22.63 17.90
N LEU A 657 1.46 22.05 16.89
CA LEU A 657 1.16 22.24 15.47
C LEU A 657 0.42 21.02 14.87
N SER A 658 0.30 19.91 15.59
CA SER A 658 -0.38 18.69 15.13
C SER A 658 -1.77 18.97 14.57
N TRP A 659 -2.57 19.83 15.22
CA TRP A 659 -3.91 20.21 14.76
C TRP A 659 -3.91 20.84 13.35
N ALA A 660 -2.81 21.47 12.93
CA ALA A 660 -2.67 22.10 11.63
C ALA A 660 -2.02 21.17 10.60
N LEU A 661 -1.04 20.36 11.03
CA LEU A 661 -0.31 19.40 10.19
C LEU A 661 -1.17 18.16 9.86
N ASP A 662 -1.90 17.65 10.85
CA ASP A 662 -2.70 16.45 10.70
C ASP A 662 -4.04 16.74 10.01
N ARG A 663 -4.62 15.69 9.42
CA ARG A 663 -6.02 15.74 9.00
C ARG A 663 -6.96 15.67 10.19
N PRO A 664 -8.16 16.25 10.10
CA PRO A 664 -9.20 16.00 11.10
C PRO A 664 -9.41 14.49 11.28
N ASN A 665 -9.48 14.06 12.53
CA ASN A 665 -9.75 12.65 12.85
C ASN A 665 -11.24 12.35 12.63
N LEU A 666 -11.60 11.97 11.40
CA LEU A 666 -12.98 11.75 10.99
C LEU A 666 -13.38 10.27 11.10
N PRO A 667 -14.68 9.98 11.31
CA PRO A 667 -15.24 8.64 11.16
C PRO A 667 -14.96 8.06 9.78
N ARG A 668 -14.66 6.77 9.73
CA ARG A 668 -14.34 6.06 8.49
C ARG A 668 -15.29 4.87 8.29
N ARG A 669 -15.98 4.87 7.15
CA ARG A 669 -16.69 3.68 6.63
C ARG A 669 -15.70 2.67 6.04
N GLY A 670 -16.14 1.44 5.81
CA GLY A 670 -15.32 0.36 5.25
C GLY A 670 -14.56 -0.41 6.34
N CYS A 671 -14.17 -1.64 5.99
CA CYS A 671 -13.26 -2.50 6.75
C CYS A 671 -12.29 -3.17 5.77
N LEU A 672 -11.37 -4.03 6.20
CA LEU A 672 -10.39 -4.63 5.29
C LEU A 672 -11.01 -5.52 4.21
N GLN A 673 -12.23 -6.04 4.43
CA GLN A 673 -12.93 -6.96 3.54
C GLN A 673 -13.92 -6.29 2.59
N THR A 674 -14.20 -4.99 2.76
CA THR A 674 -15.11 -4.24 1.87
C THR A 674 -14.38 -3.70 0.64
N VAL A 675 -15.10 -3.36 -0.44
CA VAL A 675 -14.50 -2.71 -1.62
C VAL A 675 -13.81 -1.40 -1.23
N ASP A 676 -14.49 -0.56 -0.44
CA ASP A 676 -13.93 0.65 0.17
C ASP A 676 -13.03 0.31 1.37
N ALA A 677 -11.97 -0.46 1.13
CA ALA A 677 -11.15 -1.06 2.17
C ALA A 677 -10.54 0.00 3.10
N ALA A 678 -10.63 -0.23 4.41
CA ALA A 678 -10.22 0.75 5.40
C ALA A 678 -9.86 0.17 6.76
N ALA A 679 -8.88 0.78 7.40
CA ALA A 679 -8.57 0.66 8.83
C ALA A 679 -7.97 2.00 9.29
N PRO A 680 -7.74 2.22 10.60
CA PRO A 680 -7.05 3.42 11.05
C PRO A 680 -5.69 3.61 10.36
N GLY A 681 -5.50 4.73 9.67
CA GLY A 681 -4.29 4.99 8.89
C GLY A 681 -4.13 4.19 7.59
N PHE A 682 -5.13 3.43 7.14
CA PHE A 682 -5.08 2.62 5.92
C PHE A 682 -6.34 2.80 5.05
N GLY A 683 -6.17 2.80 3.73
CA GLY A 683 -7.27 2.80 2.77
C GLY A 683 -6.81 3.25 1.39
N ALA A 684 -7.75 3.64 0.52
CA ALA A 684 -7.46 4.01 -0.87
C ALA A 684 -6.58 5.27 -0.95
N ALA A 685 -5.27 5.11 -1.17
CA ALA A 685 -4.30 6.20 -1.36
C ALA A 685 -4.48 6.91 -2.71
N MET A 686 -5.19 6.27 -3.64
CA MET A 686 -5.67 6.89 -4.86
C MET A 686 -6.99 6.26 -5.29
N ARG A 687 -7.75 7.00 -6.08
CA ARG A 687 -8.88 6.53 -6.88
C ARG A 687 -8.84 7.21 -8.23
N PHE A 688 -9.03 6.47 -9.30
CA PHE A 688 -9.40 7.06 -10.58
C PHE A 688 -10.45 6.25 -11.33
N GLU A 689 -11.09 6.94 -12.27
CA GLU A 689 -11.86 6.39 -13.37
C GLU A 689 -11.39 7.03 -14.67
N CYS A 690 -11.14 6.22 -15.69
CA CYS A 690 -10.86 6.69 -17.04
C CYS A 690 -11.75 5.98 -18.05
N ASP A 691 -12.18 6.72 -19.06
CA ASP A 691 -12.83 6.23 -20.26
C ASP A 691 -12.11 6.86 -21.46
N PRO A 692 -11.10 6.18 -22.04
CA PRO A 692 -10.31 6.72 -23.14
C PRO A 692 -11.16 7.00 -24.38
N VAL A 693 -12.19 6.18 -24.64
CA VAL A 693 -13.13 6.37 -25.75
C VAL A 693 -13.90 7.67 -25.60
N ALA A 694 -14.37 7.98 -24.40
CA ALA A 694 -15.09 9.22 -24.11
C ALA A 694 -14.18 10.41 -23.76
N GLY A 695 -12.85 10.23 -23.72
CA GLY A 695 -11.90 11.25 -23.27
C GLY A 695 -12.12 11.72 -21.83
N ARG A 696 -12.68 10.88 -20.95
CA ARG A 696 -13.03 11.23 -19.57
C ARG A 696 -12.01 10.68 -18.60
N PHE A 697 -11.59 11.50 -17.64
CA PHE A 697 -10.74 11.07 -16.52
C PHE A 697 -11.17 11.77 -15.24
N ARG A 698 -11.31 11.03 -14.15
CA ARG A 698 -11.75 11.51 -12.83
C ARG A 698 -10.90 10.90 -11.73
N VAL A 699 -10.60 11.68 -10.69
CA VAL A 699 -9.65 11.27 -9.63
C VAL A 699 -10.08 11.71 -8.25
N SER A 700 -9.55 11.02 -7.23
CA SER A 700 -9.57 11.47 -5.85
C SER A 700 -8.43 10.82 -5.06
N TRP A 701 -7.90 11.52 -4.05
CA TRP A 701 -6.88 10.98 -3.13
C TRP A 701 -7.04 11.57 -1.72
N PRO A 702 -6.59 10.86 -0.67
CA PRO A 702 -6.53 11.38 0.68
C PRO A 702 -5.24 12.19 0.90
N GLY A 703 -5.04 12.73 2.10
CA GLY A 703 -3.71 13.22 2.51
C GLY A 703 -3.24 14.55 1.91
N GLY A 704 -3.82 15.01 0.80
CA GLY A 704 -3.35 16.20 0.06
C GLY A 704 -2.14 15.89 -0.84
N GLN A 705 -1.92 16.74 -1.84
CA GLN A 705 -0.92 16.54 -2.88
C GLN A 705 0.50 17.02 -2.50
N SER A 706 0.63 17.85 -1.46
CA SER A 706 1.87 18.52 -1.09
C SER A 706 2.15 18.40 0.40
N GLY A 707 3.42 18.23 0.76
CA GLY A 707 3.93 18.21 2.13
C GLY A 707 4.21 19.60 2.69
N ASP A 708 4.13 20.65 1.87
CA ASP A 708 4.25 22.04 2.28
C ASP A 708 2.93 22.53 2.92
N PRO A 709 2.87 22.82 4.23
CA PRO A 709 1.62 23.21 4.91
C PRO A 709 0.98 24.51 4.42
N LEU A 710 1.75 25.35 3.70
CA LEU A 710 1.30 26.62 3.12
C LEU A 710 0.77 26.45 1.68
N SER A 711 1.08 25.33 1.02
CA SER A 711 0.60 24.98 -0.32
C SER A 711 -0.93 24.85 -0.34
N PRO A 712 -1.62 25.36 -1.37
CA PRO A 712 -3.05 25.07 -1.56
C PRO A 712 -3.30 23.57 -1.77
N GLY A 713 -2.31 22.85 -2.29
CA GLY A 713 -2.34 21.40 -2.44
C GLY A 713 -2.22 20.62 -1.13
N TYR A 714 -1.84 21.27 -0.03
CA TYR A 714 -1.69 20.57 1.25
C TYR A 714 -2.99 19.91 1.69
N ARG A 715 -4.18 20.45 1.39
CA ARG A 715 -5.46 19.86 1.84
C ARG A 715 -6.38 19.47 0.69
N SER A 716 -5.86 19.46 -0.54
CA SER A 716 -6.65 19.25 -1.74
C SER A 716 -7.29 17.86 -1.75
N LEU A 717 -8.50 17.79 -2.31
CA LEU A 717 -9.32 16.58 -2.51
C LEU A 717 -9.68 15.75 -1.28
N PHE A 718 -9.15 16.03 -0.08
CA PHE A 718 -9.46 15.26 1.13
C PHE A 718 -10.97 15.17 1.42
N ALA A 719 -11.68 16.29 1.31
CA ALA A 719 -13.13 16.33 1.51
C ALA A 719 -13.91 15.54 0.44
N ASP A 720 -13.44 15.58 -0.80
CA ASP A 720 -14.04 14.85 -1.92
C ASP A 720 -13.79 13.34 -1.77
N TRP A 721 -12.58 12.95 -1.37
CA TRP A 721 -12.20 11.57 -1.07
C TRP A 721 -13.02 10.97 0.07
N VAL A 722 -13.17 11.69 1.19
CA VAL A 722 -13.99 11.25 2.34
C VAL A 722 -15.45 10.99 1.91
N ALA A 723 -15.97 11.83 1.01
CA ALA A 723 -17.32 11.67 0.47
C ALA A 723 -17.42 10.65 -0.69
N GLY A 724 -16.33 9.98 -1.07
CA GLY A 724 -16.33 9.03 -2.19
C GLY A 724 -16.53 9.68 -3.57
N ARG A 725 -16.22 10.97 -3.73
CA ARG A 725 -16.42 11.71 -4.97
C ARG A 725 -15.15 11.77 -5.81
N LEU A 726 -15.27 11.44 -7.10
CA LEU A 726 -14.22 11.66 -8.09
C LEU A 726 -14.39 13.03 -8.75
N VAL A 727 -13.29 13.75 -8.91
CA VAL A 727 -13.24 15.08 -9.53
C VAL A 727 -12.74 14.94 -10.98
N PRO A 728 -13.41 15.54 -11.97
CA PRO A 728 -12.96 15.50 -13.35
C PRO A 728 -11.64 16.26 -13.53
N LEU A 729 -10.76 15.68 -14.34
CA LEU A 729 -9.48 16.28 -14.69
C LEU A 729 -9.17 15.97 -16.17
N PRO A 730 -9.39 16.92 -17.09
CA PRO A 730 -9.15 16.69 -18.51
C PRO A 730 -7.65 16.44 -18.77
N PHE A 731 -7.34 15.75 -19.87
CA PHE A 731 -5.95 15.54 -20.29
C PHE A 731 -5.23 16.87 -20.53
N PRO A 732 -3.92 16.95 -20.23
CA PRO A 732 -3.19 18.19 -20.39
C PRO A 732 -2.96 18.56 -21.85
N THR A 733 -2.88 19.86 -22.12
CA THR A 733 -2.48 20.41 -23.43
C THR A 733 -1.10 21.03 -23.39
N GLY A 734 -0.57 21.33 -22.19
CA GLY A 734 0.68 22.07 -21.98
C GLY A 734 0.47 23.59 -21.91
N GLU A 735 -0.72 24.07 -22.25
CA GLU A 735 -1.05 25.50 -22.30
C GLU A 735 -1.86 25.98 -21.09
N GLU A 736 -2.25 25.08 -20.19
CA GLU A 736 -3.21 25.41 -19.12
C GLU A 736 -2.69 26.45 -18.14
N ARG A 737 -3.53 27.44 -17.82
CA ARG A 737 -3.18 28.46 -16.83
C ARG A 737 -3.06 27.83 -15.42
N PRO A 738 -2.08 28.27 -14.60
CA PRO A 738 -1.91 27.80 -13.22
C PRO A 738 -3.17 27.94 -12.34
#